data_AF-U7PSI1-F1
#
_entry.id   AF-U7PSI1-F1
#
_cell.length_a   1.000
_cell.length_b   1.000
_cell.length_c   1.000
_cell.angle_alpha   90.00
_cell.angle_beta   90.00
_cell.angle_gamma   90.00
#
_symmetry.space_group_name_H-M   'P 1'
#
loop_
_entity.id
_entity.type
_entity.pdbx_description
1 polymer ?
#
loop_
_entity_poly.entity_id
_entity_poly.type
_entity_poly.pdbx_seq_one_letter_code
_entity_poly.pdbx_strand_id
1 'polypeptide(L)'
;MRLSALLLLAGHAAASSIMPNSSVTSQVRVAYHGDDGMVVSWNTFKHLLRPTVLYGLSADTMIHRATSHVSVTYPTSLTYNNHVLIDGLLPDTTYYYQPQDLLANETVYGPYTFKTARAAGDFTPYSVAFVCDLGTMGPGTIGLTDTPNKKTDANEVLTPGEKTTVDSLVEEIDTYDFVVHPGDIAYADYWLKEQLAGYIDGTIAEGPQLYETILNQFYDEMEAISAYRPYMIGVGNHEANCDNGGSGSYDNSICVAGQTNFTGVRNHFRMPADTSGGVGSFWYSFDYGMVHYVYFNTETDLGNGLLNDEQAPLSGGPFGSYPNEQVDWLAKDLAGVDRCATPWVVALGHRPWFSSGDNCANCSTAFAALFEEHNVDLVLQGHFHVYQRNVPVFTNGTVDPNGYANPSAPWYLINGIAGHWGGMDSFTYPLAEYQAFGLDDAGATYGWSRLHFFNKTHMQHEFVASNNNSVLDSTVLYKEHVCLSPPSSSSSAVASASASASVSGSASASASASASASASVSGSASAAPSSIADCETTSVSGSGAGSASASATKSGTASATATATSSFTTSTILSTTTYTVTSCAPTVTNCPVGHVTTEVVTLLTTWCPETATEKTKTTPAGKPTGSVVPSGGYTNSTSGHGSGSGSGSGSSSGSGSGSGSGSGSGSDSGSGSGSGSGSGSGSTSSASTSTTAVVTAGSANIVVSAASVLLAVMVGAVALL
;
A
#
# COMPACT_ATOMS: atom_id res chain seq x y z
N MET A 1 30.71 55.29 -43.64
CA MET A 1 30.69 55.05 -42.18
C MET A 1 29.84 53.82 -41.92
N ARG A 2 30.44 52.74 -41.40
CA ARG A 2 29.75 51.49 -41.02
C ARG A 2 29.57 51.48 -39.50
N LEU A 3 28.35 51.61 -39.01
CA LEU A 3 27.88 51.19 -37.67
C LEU A 3 26.51 50.53 -37.97
N SER A 4 26.37 49.21 -38.13
CA SER A 4 26.37 48.15 -37.11
C SER A 4 25.51 48.47 -35.88
N ALA A 5 24.18 48.45 -36.07
CA ALA A 5 23.21 48.23 -35.01
C ALA A 5 22.35 47.02 -35.43
N LEU A 6 22.81 45.82 -35.08
CA LEU A 6 22.02 44.59 -35.22
C LEU A 6 20.99 44.61 -34.08
N LEU A 7 19.73 44.92 -34.40
CA LEU A 7 18.62 44.68 -33.47
C LEU A 7 18.45 43.17 -33.32
N LEU A 8 18.79 42.65 -32.14
CA LEU A 8 18.32 41.36 -31.65
C LEU A 8 16.80 41.45 -31.49
N LEU A 9 16.07 40.97 -32.50
CA LEU A 9 14.68 40.56 -32.31
C LEU A 9 14.69 39.35 -31.39
N ALA A 10 14.50 39.59 -30.08
CA ALA A 10 14.06 38.56 -29.16
C ALA A 10 12.71 38.06 -29.68
N GLY A 11 12.74 36.89 -30.32
CA GLY A 11 11.55 36.13 -30.63
C GLY A 11 10.80 35.94 -29.33
N HIS A 12 9.66 36.62 -29.24
CA HIS A 12 8.68 36.29 -28.23
C HIS A 12 8.28 34.86 -28.58
N ALA A 13 8.79 33.89 -27.82
CA ALA A 13 8.15 32.59 -27.73
C ALA A 13 6.70 32.92 -27.39
N ALA A 14 5.83 32.79 -28.39
CA ALA A 14 4.41 32.77 -28.15
C ALA A 14 4.24 31.71 -27.08
N ALA A 15 3.85 32.13 -25.87
CA ALA A 15 3.33 31.21 -24.90
C ALA A 15 2.22 30.48 -25.66
N SER A 16 2.51 29.25 -26.09
CA SER A 16 1.51 28.35 -26.64
C SER A 16 0.40 28.38 -25.61
N SER A 17 -0.71 29.00 -25.97
CA SER A 17 -1.91 28.94 -25.16
C SER A 17 -2.15 27.45 -24.98
N ILE A 18 -1.90 26.96 -23.78
CA ILE A 18 -2.32 25.63 -23.32
C ILE A 18 -3.77 25.55 -23.79
N MET A 19 -4.04 24.76 -24.83
CA MET A 19 -5.43 24.44 -25.16
C MET A 19 -5.86 23.59 -23.97
N PRO A 20 -6.73 24.08 -23.06
CA PRO A 20 -7.23 23.22 -22.01
C PRO A 20 -7.93 22.08 -22.74
N ASN A 21 -7.38 20.87 -22.65
CA ASN A 21 -8.16 19.71 -22.96
C ASN A 21 -9.34 19.77 -21.98
N SER A 22 -10.54 19.98 -22.50
CA SER A 22 -11.75 20.11 -21.71
C SER A 22 -12.14 18.79 -21.03
N SER A 23 -11.30 17.76 -21.03
CA SER A 23 -11.52 16.55 -20.25
C SER A 23 -10.85 16.57 -18.86
N VAL A 24 -9.86 17.45 -18.62
CA VAL A 24 -9.05 17.41 -17.39
C VAL A 24 -9.85 17.88 -16.17
N THR A 25 -9.86 17.06 -15.12
CA THR A 25 -10.44 17.36 -13.80
C THR A 25 -9.43 18.02 -12.87
N SER A 26 -9.84 18.41 -11.66
CA SER A 26 -8.92 18.91 -10.64
C SER A 26 -8.03 17.83 -10.03
N GLN A 27 -8.25 16.55 -10.29
CA GLN A 27 -7.32 15.47 -9.91
C GLN A 27 -6.96 15.50 -8.42
N VAL A 28 -7.99 15.69 -7.59
CA VAL A 28 -7.87 15.86 -6.15
C VAL A 28 -7.27 14.61 -5.53
N ARG A 29 -6.23 14.82 -4.73
CA ARG A 29 -5.50 13.75 -4.05
C ARG A 29 -5.04 14.20 -2.67
N VAL A 30 -5.04 13.27 -1.72
CA VAL A 30 -4.65 13.52 -0.33
C VAL A 30 -3.57 12.56 0.12
N ALA A 31 -2.66 12.99 0.98
CA ALA A 31 -1.57 12.17 1.54
C ALA A 31 -1.33 12.50 3.02
N TYR A 32 -0.97 11.50 3.82
CA TYR A 32 -0.59 11.70 5.22
C TYR A 32 0.63 12.61 5.33
N HIS A 33 0.65 13.44 6.38
CA HIS A 33 1.77 14.33 6.71
C HIS A 33 2.08 14.27 8.21
N GLY A 34 2.92 13.30 8.60
CA GLY A 34 3.16 13.02 10.02
C GLY A 34 1.91 12.52 10.76
N ASP A 35 1.91 12.67 12.08
CA ASP A 35 0.88 12.10 12.97
C ASP A 35 -0.45 12.87 12.96
N ASP A 36 -0.43 14.17 12.60
CA ASP A 36 -1.55 15.09 12.74
C ASP A 36 -1.81 15.96 11.49
N GLY A 37 -1.20 15.62 10.36
CA GLY A 37 -1.27 16.39 9.12
C GLY A 37 -1.83 15.61 7.92
N MET A 38 -2.45 16.35 7.00
CA MET A 38 -2.84 15.88 5.68
C MET A 38 -2.45 16.92 4.63
N VAL A 39 -1.77 16.50 3.56
CA VAL A 39 -1.57 17.34 2.38
C VAL A 39 -2.68 17.08 1.37
N VAL A 40 -3.36 18.14 0.96
CA VAL A 40 -4.34 18.14 -0.12
C VAL A 40 -3.70 18.74 -1.37
N SER A 41 -3.72 18.01 -2.47
CA SER A 41 -3.21 18.45 -3.77
C SER A 41 -4.29 18.43 -4.85
N TRP A 42 -4.29 19.41 -5.74
CA TRP A 42 -5.22 19.48 -6.88
C TRP A 42 -4.68 20.39 -7.98
N ASN A 43 -5.25 20.24 -9.17
CA ASN A 43 -4.83 20.88 -10.40
C ASN A 43 -5.77 22.04 -10.78
N THR A 44 -5.18 23.12 -11.32
CA THR A 44 -5.90 24.28 -11.87
C THR A 44 -5.26 24.78 -13.16
N PHE A 45 -6.05 25.36 -14.08
CA PHE A 45 -5.49 25.95 -15.32
C PHE A 45 -4.75 27.28 -15.11
N LYS A 46 -4.91 27.90 -13.94
CA LYS A 46 -4.26 29.17 -13.57
C LYS A 46 -3.44 29.00 -12.30
N HIS A 47 -2.35 29.74 -12.21
CA HIS A 47 -1.57 29.89 -10.98
C HIS A 47 -2.44 30.49 -9.88
N LEU A 48 -2.46 29.86 -8.71
CA LEU A 48 -3.11 30.39 -7.52
C LEU A 48 -2.07 31.09 -6.64
N LEU A 49 -2.29 32.36 -6.34
CA LEU A 49 -1.42 33.09 -5.39
C LEU A 49 -1.49 32.52 -3.98
N ARG A 50 -2.62 31.90 -3.65
CA ARG A 50 -2.90 31.34 -2.32
C ARG A 50 -3.88 30.17 -2.43
N PRO A 51 -3.40 28.99 -2.86
CA PRO A 51 -4.16 27.74 -2.74
C PRO A 51 -4.82 27.66 -1.37
N THR A 52 -6.09 27.29 -1.35
CA THR A 52 -6.92 27.32 -0.15
C THR A 52 -7.76 26.06 -0.08
N VAL A 53 -7.83 25.46 1.10
CA VAL A 53 -8.75 24.35 1.40
C VAL A 53 -9.62 24.76 2.58
N LEU A 54 -10.94 24.62 2.43
CA LEU A 54 -11.89 24.70 3.54
C LEU A 54 -12.06 23.30 4.11
N TYR A 55 -12.15 23.17 5.44
CA TYR A 55 -12.33 21.86 6.07
C TYR A 55 -13.07 21.94 7.41
N GLY A 56 -13.60 20.80 7.87
CA GLY A 56 -14.28 20.68 9.15
C GLY A 56 -14.79 19.27 9.42
N LEU A 57 -15.45 19.09 10.57
CA LEU A 57 -15.99 17.78 11.00
C LEU A 57 -17.38 17.45 10.43
N SER A 58 -17.94 18.33 9.59
CA SER A 58 -19.23 18.13 8.93
C SER A 58 -19.24 18.80 7.55
N ALA A 59 -19.90 18.17 6.59
CA ALA A 59 -20.08 18.66 5.23
C ALA A 59 -20.70 20.06 5.18
N ASP A 60 -21.64 20.36 6.08
CA ASP A 60 -22.35 21.64 6.12
C ASP A 60 -21.56 22.75 6.83
N THR A 61 -20.50 22.38 7.57
CA THR A 61 -19.76 23.32 8.44
C THR A 61 -18.25 23.14 8.31
N MET A 62 -17.69 23.45 7.15
CA MET A 62 -16.26 23.57 6.91
C MET A 62 -15.74 24.96 7.34
N ILE A 63 -15.71 25.21 8.65
CA ILE A 63 -15.38 26.53 9.23
C ILE A 63 -13.87 26.84 9.26
N HIS A 64 -13.02 25.83 9.08
CA HIS A 64 -11.58 25.99 9.10
C HIS A 64 -11.04 26.22 7.69
N ARG A 65 -9.87 26.85 7.63
CA ARG A 65 -9.23 27.24 6.38
C ARG A 65 -7.72 27.05 6.46
N ALA A 66 -7.19 26.20 5.60
CA ALA A 66 -5.75 26.04 5.39
C ALA A 66 -5.33 26.71 4.07
N THR A 67 -4.09 27.19 4.00
CA THR A 67 -3.55 27.82 2.80
C THR A 67 -2.07 27.56 2.62
N SER A 68 -1.58 27.66 1.39
CA SER A 68 -0.16 27.67 1.09
C SER A 68 0.21 28.77 0.09
N HIS A 69 1.49 28.79 -0.28
CA HIS A 69 2.03 29.55 -1.42
C HIS A 69 2.51 28.62 -2.55
N VAL A 70 2.12 27.34 -2.52
CA VAL A 70 2.64 26.33 -3.44
C VAL A 70 1.62 26.06 -4.54
N SER A 71 1.77 26.79 -5.63
CA SER A 71 1.08 26.54 -6.91
C SER A 71 2.17 26.49 -7.98
N VAL A 72 2.53 25.29 -8.42
CA VAL A 72 3.71 25.05 -9.26
C VAL A 72 3.32 24.45 -10.60
N THR A 73 4.12 24.72 -11.62
CA THR A 73 3.96 24.13 -12.95
C THR A 73 5.35 23.85 -13.53
N TYR A 74 5.40 23.11 -14.61
CA TYR A 74 6.64 22.76 -15.32
C TYR A 74 6.43 22.92 -16.83
N PRO A 75 7.50 22.99 -17.65
CA PRO A 75 7.42 23.49 -19.03
C PRO A 75 6.41 22.78 -19.96
N THR A 76 6.12 21.49 -19.75
CA THR A 76 5.15 20.72 -20.53
C THR A 76 3.78 20.61 -19.88
N SER A 77 3.66 20.90 -18.58
CA SER A 77 2.42 20.74 -17.81
C SER A 77 1.24 21.49 -18.44
N LEU A 78 0.08 20.82 -18.47
CA LEU A 78 -1.18 21.45 -18.86
C LEU A 78 -1.85 22.22 -17.71
N THR A 79 -1.38 22.04 -16.48
CA THR A 79 -1.99 22.59 -15.26
C THR A 79 -0.94 23.18 -14.30
N TYR A 80 -1.43 23.92 -13.32
CA TYR A 80 -0.72 24.23 -12.08
C TYR A 80 -1.14 23.22 -11.00
N ASN A 81 -0.14 22.70 -10.30
CA ASN A 81 -0.26 21.77 -9.18
C ASN A 81 -0.24 22.57 -7.87
N ASN A 82 -1.33 22.48 -7.12
CA ASN A 82 -1.52 23.20 -5.87
C ASN A 82 -1.39 22.23 -4.71
N HIS A 83 -0.72 22.63 -3.63
CA HIS A 83 -0.54 21.77 -2.45
C HIS A 83 -0.80 22.57 -1.18
N VAL A 84 -1.66 22.08 -0.30
CA VAL A 84 -1.97 22.70 0.99
C VAL A 84 -1.85 21.66 2.10
N LEU A 85 -0.97 21.94 3.07
CA LEU A 85 -0.92 21.20 4.32
C LEU A 85 -2.05 21.68 5.25
N ILE A 86 -2.80 20.72 5.79
CA ILE A 86 -3.73 20.91 6.90
C ILE A 86 -3.11 20.21 8.11
N ASP A 87 -2.73 20.96 9.13
CA ASP A 87 -2.03 20.49 10.33
C ASP A 87 -2.91 20.58 11.59
N GLY A 88 -2.44 19.98 12.69
CA GLY A 88 -3.13 20.01 13.99
C GLY A 88 -4.47 19.28 14.00
N LEU A 89 -4.61 18.26 13.14
CA LEU A 89 -5.83 17.45 13.04
C LEU A 89 -5.86 16.41 14.15
N LEU A 90 -7.07 15.98 14.53
CA LEU A 90 -7.22 14.86 15.47
C LEU A 90 -6.87 13.54 14.76
N PRO A 91 -6.21 12.58 15.43
CA PRO A 91 -5.95 11.26 14.87
C PRO A 91 -7.25 10.47 14.67
N ASP A 92 -7.21 9.48 13.78
CA ASP A 92 -8.34 8.57 13.45
C ASP A 92 -9.68 9.28 13.17
N THR A 93 -9.64 10.52 12.68
CA THR A 93 -10.82 11.39 12.56
C THR A 93 -11.15 11.67 11.11
N THR A 94 -12.42 11.51 10.75
CA THR A 94 -12.92 11.89 9.42
C THR A 94 -13.17 13.39 9.35
N TYR A 95 -12.57 14.04 8.35
CA TYR A 95 -12.79 15.42 8.02
C TYR A 95 -13.41 15.55 6.64
N TYR A 96 -14.31 16.51 6.50
CA TYR A 96 -14.82 16.99 5.23
C TYR A 96 -13.95 18.13 4.75
N TYR A 97 -13.63 18.17 3.46
CA TYR A 97 -12.79 19.20 2.89
C TYR A 97 -13.20 19.61 1.47
N GLN A 98 -12.85 20.82 1.10
CA GLN A 98 -13.17 21.44 -0.18
C GLN A 98 -12.01 22.33 -0.64
N PRO A 99 -11.17 21.85 -1.58
CA PRO A 99 -10.25 22.71 -2.30
C PRO A 99 -11.02 23.82 -3.03
N GLN A 100 -10.44 25.00 -3.07
CA GLN A 100 -10.99 26.15 -3.78
C GLN A 100 -10.44 26.20 -5.21
N ASP A 101 -11.16 26.89 -6.10
CA ASP A 101 -10.82 27.02 -7.53
C ASP A 101 -10.74 25.67 -8.27
N LEU A 102 -11.57 24.68 -7.89
CA LEU A 102 -11.72 23.44 -8.68
C LEU A 102 -12.11 23.76 -10.13
N LEU A 103 -11.70 22.89 -11.06
CA LEU A 103 -12.00 23.02 -12.48
C LEU A 103 -13.51 22.84 -12.72
N ALA A 104 -14.03 23.52 -13.75
CA ALA A 104 -15.47 23.50 -14.05
C ALA A 104 -15.98 22.11 -14.44
N ASN A 105 -15.10 21.28 -15.01
CA ASN A 105 -15.41 19.93 -15.48
C ASN A 105 -15.24 18.86 -14.41
N GLU A 106 -15.15 19.27 -13.14
CA GLU A 106 -15.13 18.33 -12.03
C GLU A 106 -16.33 17.40 -12.10
N THR A 107 -16.07 16.09 -12.13
CA THR A 107 -17.12 15.06 -12.11
C THR A 107 -17.47 14.67 -10.67
N VAL A 108 -16.50 14.82 -9.75
CA VAL A 108 -16.64 14.56 -8.32
C VAL A 108 -16.76 15.89 -7.59
N TYR A 109 -17.97 16.37 -7.33
CA TYR A 109 -18.14 17.58 -6.52
C TYR A 109 -18.05 17.24 -5.03
N GLY A 110 -17.15 17.92 -4.34
CA GLY A 110 -17.07 17.89 -2.89
C GLY A 110 -18.34 18.40 -2.16
N PRO A 111 -18.33 18.42 -0.81
CA PRO A 111 -17.14 18.18 0.01
C PRO A 111 -16.68 16.73 -0.06
N TYR A 112 -15.39 16.55 -0.26
CA TYR A 112 -14.72 15.25 -0.18
C TYR A 112 -14.47 14.91 1.30
N THR A 113 -13.99 13.70 1.57
CA THR A 113 -13.61 13.30 2.92
C THR A 113 -12.26 12.63 2.93
N PHE A 114 -11.46 12.88 3.96
CA PHE A 114 -10.33 12.03 4.30
C PHE A 114 -10.43 11.61 5.76
N LYS A 115 -9.75 10.51 6.11
CA LYS A 115 -9.54 10.09 7.49
C LYS A 115 -8.06 10.22 7.83
N THR A 116 -7.74 10.94 8.90
CA THR A 116 -6.37 11.13 9.37
C THR A 116 -5.73 9.82 9.82
N ALA A 117 -4.39 9.82 9.91
CA ALA A 117 -3.65 8.66 10.40
C ALA A 117 -4.10 8.28 11.83
N ARG A 118 -4.03 6.98 12.14
CA ARG A 118 -4.14 6.52 13.52
C ARG A 118 -2.81 6.77 14.22
N ALA A 119 -2.85 7.25 15.45
CA ALA A 119 -1.64 7.49 16.23
C ALA A 119 -0.83 6.21 16.39
N ALA A 120 0.50 6.32 16.38
CA ALA A 120 1.40 5.20 16.66
C ALA A 120 1.02 4.52 17.99
N GLY A 121 0.90 3.19 17.98
CA GLY A 121 0.43 2.40 19.12
C GLY A 121 -1.08 2.16 19.17
N ASP A 122 -1.85 2.66 18.19
CA ASP A 122 -3.22 2.18 17.95
C ASP A 122 -3.18 0.80 17.28
N PHE A 123 -3.66 -0.22 18.00
CA PHE A 123 -3.72 -1.61 17.54
C PHE A 123 -5.07 -2.02 16.95
N THR A 124 -5.95 -1.06 16.66
CA THR A 124 -7.21 -1.33 15.99
C THR A 124 -6.93 -1.90 14.59
N PRO A 125 -7.56 -3.03 14.20
CA PRO A 125 -7.34 -3.61 12.89
C PRO A 125 -7.62 -2.65 11.73
N TYR A 126 -6.88 -2.78 10.64
CA TYR A 126 -7.09 -2.02 9.42
C TYR A 126 -6.51 -2.72 8.20
N SER A 127 -6.82 -2.17 7.02
CA SER A 127 -6.36 -2.73 5.75
C SER A 127 -5.82 -1.67 4.80
N VAL A 128 -4.91 -2.07 3.91
CA VAL A 128 -4.21 -1.21 2.94
C VAL A 128 -4.29 -1.83 1.55
N ALA A 129 -4.54 -1.01 0.54
CA ALA A 129 -4.39 -1.41 -0.85
C ALA A 129 -2.96 -1.15 -1.31
N PHE A 130 -2.24 -2.21 -1.69
CA PHE A 130 -0.94 -2.15 -2.35
C PHE A 130 -1.11 -2.36 -3.85
N VAL A 131 -0.69 -1.36 -4.61
CA VAL A 131 -0.68 -1.36 -6.08
C VAL A 131 0.70 -0.92 -6.57
N CYS A 132 1.16 -1.43 -7.70
CA CYS A 132 2.41 -1.01 -8.33
C CYS A 132 2.27 -1.27 -9.83
N ASP A 133 2.97 -0.52 -10.68
CA ASP A 133 2.94 -0.75 -12.13
C ASP A 133 1.52 -0.56 -12.70
N LEU A 134 0.91 0.59 -12.38
CA LEU A 134 -0.44 0.95 -12.81
C LEU A 134 -0.43 2.10 -13.82
N GLY A 135 -0.76 1.76 -15.07
CA GLY A 135 -1.02 2.71 -16.14
C GLY A 135 -2.50 3.05 -16.30
N THR A 136 -2.79 3.86 -17.30
CA THR A 136 -4.17 4.09 -17.78
C THR A 136 -4.79 2.80 -18.31
N MET A 137 -6.03 2.53 -17.96
CA MET A 137 -6.72 1.29 -18.33
C MET A 137 -8.19 1.50 -18.69
N GLY A 138 -8.71 0.67 -19.60
CA GLY A 138 -10.14 0.55 -19.90
C GLY A 138 -10.58 1.03 -21.29
N PRO A 139 -11.91 1.08 -21.55
CA PRO A 139 -12.43 1.39 -22.87
C PRO A 139 -12.14 2.82 -23.31
N GLY A 140 -11.60 2.99 -24.53
CA GLY A 140 -11.33 4.31 -25.10
C GLY A 140 -10.16 5.06 -24.46
N THR A 141 -9.38 4.39 -23.62
CA THR A 141 -8.14 4.93 -23.03
C THR A 141 -6.97 4.90 -24.03
N ILE A 142 -6.00 5.79 -23.82
CA ILE A 142 -4.63 5.59 -24.30
C ILE A 142 -3.94 4.78 -23.20
N GLY A 143 -3.54 3.54 -23.47
CA GLY A 143 -3.17 2.57 -22.43
C GLY A 143 -3.79 1.18 -22.64
N LEU A 144 -3.79 0.36 -21.58
CA LEU A 144 -4.27 -1.02 -21.64
C LEU A 144 -5.80 -1.07 -21.78
N THR A 145 -6.30 -1.68 -22.85
CA THR A 145 -7.70 -1.53 -23.26
C THR A 145 -8.32 -2.85 -23.71
N ASP A 146 -9.64 -2.87 -23.89
CA ASP A 146 -10.38 -3.98 -24.49
C ASP A 146 -10.63 -3.81 -26.02
N THR A 147 -10.10 -2.74 -26.62
CA THR A 147 -10.17 -2.47 -28.06
C THR A 147 -8.80 -2.58 -28.75
N PRO A 148 -8.26 -3.80 -28.97
CA PRO A 148 -6.93 -3.97 -29.56
C PRO A 148 -6.90 -3.53 -31.03
N ASN A 149 -5.70 -3.21 -31.52
CA ASN A 149 -5.45 -3.06 -32.94
C ASN A 149 -4.85 -4.36 -33.52
N LYS A 150 -4.53 -4.38 -34.83
CA LYS A 150 -4.00 -5.60 -35.50
C LYS A 150 -2.57 -5.99 -35.08
N LYS A 151 -1.86 -5.12 -34.37
CA LYS A 151 -0.48 -5.26 -33.93
C LYS A 151 -0.35 -5.51 -32.42
N THR A 152 -1.41 -5.28 -31.64
CA THR A 152 -1.46 -5.53 -30.20
C THR A 152 -1.18 -7.00 -29.92
N ASP A 153 -0.27 -7.28 -28.98
CA ASP A 153 -0.06 -8.64 -28.50
C ASP A 153 -1.32 -9.15 -27.77
N ALA A 154 -1.56 -10.46 -27.78
CA ALA A 154 -2.69 -11.03 -27.04
C ALA A 154 -2.53 -10.88 -25.52
N ASN A 155 -1.30 -10.68 -25.03
CA ASN A 155 -1.00 -10.40 -23.62
C ASN A 155 -1.19 -8.93 -23.22
N GLU A 156 -1.35 -8.03 -24.20
CA GLU A 156 -1.45 -6.57 -24.04
C GLU A 156 -2.89 -6.06 -24.21
N VAL A 157 -3.89 -6.92 -24.00
CA VAL A 157 -5.30 -6.58 -24.21
C VAL A 157 -6.19 -7.11 -23.08
N LEU A 158 -7.13 -6.28 -22.64
CA LEU A 158 -8.20 -6.66 -21.73
C LEU A 158 -9.28 -7.46 -22.46
N THR A 159 -9.96 -8.34 -21.74
CA THR A 159 -11.18 -8.96 -22.25
C THR A 159 -12.27 -7.88 -22.44
N PRO A 160 -13.12 -7.95 -23.49
CA PRO A 160 -14.25 -7.02 -23.64
C PRO A 160 -15.10 -6.87 -22.38
N GLY A 161 -15.18 -5.65 -21.85
CA GLY A 161 -15.91 -5.33 -20.61
C GLY A 161 -15.26 -5.84 -19.33
N GLU A 162 -13.99 -6.23 -19.36
CA GLU A 162 -13.20 -6.54 -18.16
C GLU A 162 -13.02 -5.29 -17.30
N LYS A 163 -13.14 -5.48 -15.97
CA LYS A 163 -12.91 -4.40 -15.01
C LYS A 163 -11.43 -4.09 -14.92
N THR A 164 -11.12 -2.81 -14.89
CA THR A 164 -9.77 -2.33 -14.66
C THR A 164 -9.38 -2.48 -13.18
N THR A 165 -8.08 -2.35 -12.88
CA THR A 165 -7.63 -2.31 -11.48
C THR A 165 -8.17 -1.10 -10.74
N VAL A 166 -8.35 0.04 -11.41
CA VAL A 166 -9.02 1.22 -10.83
C VAL A 166 -10.49 0.93 -10.50
N ASP A 167 -11.23 0.27 -11.39
CA ASP A 167 -12.63 -0.15 -11.11
C ASP A 167 -12.70 -1.06 -9.87
N SER A 168 -11.81 -2.04 -9.78
CA SER A 168 -11.74 -2.95 -8.64
C SER A 168 -11.46 -2.21 -7.33
N LEU A 169 -10.49 -1.29 -7.32
CA LEU A 169 -10.17 -0.46 -6.17
C LEU A 169 -11.36 0.43 -5.76
N VAL A 170 -12.05 1.06 -6.72
CA VAL A 170 -13.23 1.89 -6.46
C VAL A 170 -14.39 1.07 -5.87
N GLU A 171 -14.67 -0.11 -6.42
CA GLU A 171 -15.72 -0.98 -5.90
C GLU A 171 -15.42 -1.50 -4.50
N GLU A 172 -14.14 -1.73 -4.20
CA GLU A 172 -13.67 -2.23 -2.92
C GLU A 172 -13.17 -1.11 -1.98
N ILE A 173 -13.52 0.16 -2.25
CA ILE A 173 -12.94 1.33 -1.54
C ILE A 173 -13.18 1.33 -0.03
N ASP A 174 -14.27 0.70 0.43
CA ASP A 174 -14.61 0.59 1.86
C ASP A 174 -13.86 -0.55 2.57
N THR A 175 -13.02 -1.30 1.85
CA THR A 175 -12.26 -2.43 2.40
C THR A 175 -10.81 -2.11 2.75
N TYR A 176 -10.37 -0.88 2.50
CA TYR A 176 -9.03 -0.39 2.83
C TYR A 176 -9.06 1.09 3.25
N ASP A 177 -8.11 1.46 4.10
CA ASP A 177 -8.04 2.81 4.68
C ASP A 177 -7.23 3.79 3.81
N PHE A 178 -6.24 3.29 3.07
CA PHE A 178 -5.39 4.07 2.18
C PHE A 178 -4.72 3.20 1.11
N VAL A 179 -4.10 3.83 0.12
CA VAL A 179 -3.37 3.19 -0.99
C VAL A 179 -1.88 3.48 -0.87
N VAL A 180 -1.06 2.44 -1.05
CA VAL A 180 0.40 2.53 -1.18
C VAL A 180 0.84 2.11 -2.57
N HIS A 181 1.57 2.99 -3.28
CA HIS A 181 1.98 2.78 -4.67
C HIS A 181 3.46 3.14 -4.92
N PRO A 182 4.39 2.18 -4.87
CA PRO A 182 5.82 2.47 -4.82
C PRO A 182 6.52 2.65 -6.19
N GLY A 183 5.82 3.00 -7.26
CA GLY A 183 6.43 3.37 -8.53
C GLY A 183 5.65 2.94 -9.76
N ASP A 184 6.05 3.47 -10.91
CA ASP A 184 5.46 3.22 -12.23
C ASP A 184 3.99 3.62 -12.31
N ILE A 185 3.81 4.92 -12.15
CA ILE A 185 2.54 5.63 -12.12
C ILE A 185 2.24 6.13 -13.55
N ALA A 186 1.06 5.79 -14.06
CA ALA A 186 0.50 6.22 -15.34
C ALA A 186 1.14 5.66 -16.61
N TYR A 187 2.44 5.30 -16.61
CA TYR A 187 3.17 4.91 -17.83
C TYR A 187 3.05 5.95 -18.94
N ALA A 188 3.11 7.23 -18.59
CA ALA A 188 2.92 8.33 -19.56
C ALA A 188 3.99 8.33 -20.68
N ASP A 189 5.18 7.78 -20.44
CA ASP A 189 6.25 7.60 -21.42
C ASP A 189 5.92 6.56 -22.50
N TYR A 190 4.96 5.66 -22.26
CA TYR A 190 4.55 4.66 -23.24
C TYR A 190 3.82 5.24 -24.47
N TRP A 191 3.50 6.53 -24.48
CA TRP A 191 2.95 7.20 -25.66
C TRP A 191 3.73 6.86 -26.94
N LEU A 192 5.07 6.74 -26.85
CA LEU A 192 5.89 6.43 -28.01
C LEU A 192 5.76 4.96 -28.43
N LYS A 193 5.73 4.02 -27.48
CA LYS A 193 5.50 2.59 -27.77
C LYS A 193 4.14 2.40 -28.42
N GLU A 194 3.11 3.00 -27.86
CA GLU A 194 1.74 3.00 -28.39
C GLU A 194 1.67 3.63 -29.79
N GLN A 195 2.35 4.75 -30.01
CA GLN A 195 2.42 5.42 -31.32
C GLN A 195 3.09 4.51 -32.36
N LEU A 196 4.24 3.91 -32.03
CA LEU A 196 4.97 3.02 -32.94
C LEU A 196 4.19 1.72 -33.24
N ALA A 197 3.43 1.23 -32.25
CA ALA A 197 2.47 0.15 -32.42
C ALA A 197 1.23 0.57 -33.24
N GLY A 198 1.06 1.86 -33.54
CA GLY A 198 -0.09 2.40 -34.28
C GLY A 198 -1.38 2.35 -33.48
N TYR A 199 -1.27 2.41 -32.16
CA TYR A 199 -2.40 2.45 -31.22
C TYR A 199 -2.89 3.89 -31.03
N ILE A 200 -1.97 4.86 -31.01
CA ILE A 200 -2.30 6.29 -31.04
C ILE A 200 -1.69 6.99 -32.26
N ASP A 201 -2.37 8.04 -32.73
CA ASP A 201 -1.85 8.95 -33.75
C ASP A 201 -0.97 10.01 -33.10
N GLY A 202 0.12 10.37 -33.78
CA GLY A 202 0.99 11.48 -33.36
C GLY A 202 2.37 11.42 -33.96
N THR A 203 3.11 12.50 -33.80
CA THR A 203 4.51 12.64 -34.18
C THR A 203 5.39 12.84 -32.95
N ILE A 204 6.70 12.65 -33.09
CA ILE A 204 7.66 12.96 -32.01
C ILE A 204 7.54 14.41 -31.52
N ALA A 205 7.19 15.35 -32.42
CA ALA A 205 6.98 16.75 -32.06
C ALA A 205 5.73 16.98 -31.19
N GLU A 206 4.76 16.06 -31.25
CA GLU A 206 3.53 16.05 -30.44
C GLU A 206 3.65 15.16 -29.19
N GLY A 207 4.75 14.42 -29.06
CA GLY A 207 5.04 13.52 -27.94
C GLY A 207 4.88 14.16 -26.57
N PRO A 208 5.38 15.39 -26.33
CA PRO A 208 5.16 16.06 -25.06
C PRO A 208 3.68 16.23 -24.71
N GLN A 209 2.82 16.54 -25.68
CA GLN A 209 1.38 16.67 -25.45
C GLN A 209 0.71 15.31 -25.20
N LEU A 210 1.15 14.26 -25.88
CA LEU A 210 0.63 12.90 -25.66
C LEU A 210 0.99 12.38 -24.27
N TYR A 211 2.25 12.56 -23.84
CA TYR A 211 2.70 12.23 -22.48
C TYR A 211 1.82 12.89 -21.42
N GLU A 212 1.59 14.21 -21.52
CA GLU A 212 0.73 14.91 -20.55
C GLU A 212 -0.73 14.48 -20.65
N THR A 213 -1.20 14.08 -21.82
CA THR A 213 -2.57 13.59 -22.00
C THR A 213 -2.78 12.28 -21.22
N ILE A 214 -1.86 11.32 -21.36
CA ILE A 214 -1.90 10.05 -20.61
C ILE A 214 -1.78 10.34 -19.11
N LEU A 215 -0.83 11.17 -18.71
CA LEU A 215 -0.61 11.50 -17.30
C LEU A 215 -1.86 12.12 -16.64
N ASN A 216 -2.50 13.08 -17.32
CA ASN A 216 -3.73 13.70 -16.81
C ASN A 216 -4.90 12.71 -16.80
N GLN A 217 -5.02 11.86 -17.82
CA GLN A 217 -6.05 10.83 -17.86
C GLN A 217 -5.91 9.85 -16.68
N PHE A 218 -4.70 9.39 -16.39
CA PHE A 218 -4.45 8.53 -15.23
C PHE A 218 -4.89 9.18 -13.92
N TYR A 219 -4.59 10.46 -13.72
CA TYR A 219 -5.00 11.16 -12.50
C TYR A 219 -6.51 11.41 -12.44
N ASP A 220 -7.17 11.59 -13.59
CA ASP A 220 -8.63 11.66 -13.68
C ASP A 220 -9.25 10.28 -13.29
N GLU A 221 -8.65 9.17 -13.72
CA GLU A 221 -9.06 7.81 -13.34
C GLU A 221 -8.88 7.57 -11.82
N MET A 222 -7.74 7.98 -11.26
CA MET A 222 -7.42 7.78 -9.84
C MET A 222 -8.20 8.69 -8.88
N GLU A 223 -8.76 9.82 -9.34
CA GLU A 223 -9.44 10.80 -8.47
C GLU A 223 -10.59 10.20 -7.66
N ALA A 224 -11.30 9.22 -8.23
CA ALA A 224 -12.36 8.46 -7.55
C ALA A 224 -11.87 7.75 -6.26
N ILE A 225 -10.57 7.51 -6.16
CA ILE A 225 -9.90 6.92 -4.99
C ILE A 225 -9.16 8.00 -4.22
N SER A 226 -8.28 8.77 -4.88
CA SER A 226 -7.33 9.66 -4.21
C SER A 226 -7.97 10.86 -3.52
N ALA A 227 -9.19 11.25 -3.91
CA ALA A 227 -9.95 12.29 -3.22
C ALA A 227 -10.59 11.79 -1.90
N TYR A 228 -10.63 10.47 -1.67
CA TYR A 228 -11.32 9.86 -0.52
C TYR A 228 -10.44 8.97 0.35
N ARG A 229 -9.34 8.48 -0.20
CA ARG A 229 -8.36 7.63 0.46
C ARG A 229 -6.98 8.24 0.29
N PRO A 230 -6.19 8.39 1.37
CA PRO A 230 -4.81 8.83 1.24
C PRO A 230 -4.05 7.96 0.24
N TYR A 231 -3.34 8.61 -0.67
CA TYR A 231 -2.61 7.99 -1.76
C TYR A 231 -1.12 8.28 -1.59
N MET A 232 -0.42 7.29 -1.03
CA MET A 232 0.99 7.36 -0.68
C MET A 232 1.81 6.75 -1.80
N ILE A 233 2.80 7.47 -2.32
CA ILE A 233 3.48 7.11 -3.57
C ILE A 233 5.01 7.11 -3.45
N GLY A 234 5.64 6.18 -4.13
CA GLY A 234 7.08 6.16 -4.40
C GLY A 234 7.37 6.55 -5.86
N VAL A 235 8.54 6.16 -6.34
CA VAL A 235 8.94 6.36 -7.74
C VAL A 235 9.47 5.06 -8.32
N GLY A 236 9.14 4.84 -9.58
CA GLY A 236 9.70 3.83 -10.46
C GLY A 236 10.37 4.47 -11.66
N ASN A 237 10.88 3.63 -12.57
CA ASN A 237 11.63 4.12 -13.71
C ASN A 237 10.76 4.86 -14.74
N HIS A 238 9.44 4.61 -14.77
CA HIS A 238 8.53 5.29 -15.69
C HIS A 238 8.17 6.73 -15.29
N GLU A 239 8.58 7.18 -14.10
CA GLU A 239 8.51 8.59 -13.72
C GLU A 239 9.75 9.38 -14.17
N ALA A 240 10.84 8.71 -14.53
CA ALA A 240 12.15 9.32 -14.67
C ALA A 240 12.24 10.23 -15.89
N ASN A 241 11.69 9.80 -17.02
CA ASN A 241 11.80 10.49 -18.31
C ASN A 241 10.65 10.09 -19.28
N CYS A 242 10.67 10.63 -20.49
CA CYS A 242 9.57 10.52 -21.47
C CYS A 242 9.62 9.30 -22.43
N ASP A 243 10.69 8.50 -22.39
CA ASP A 243 10.89 7.31 -23.22
C ASP A 243 11.83 6.34 -22.50
N ASN A 244 11.34 5.74 -21.40
CA ASN A 244 12.21 4.93 -20.57
C ASN A 244 12.58 3.60 -21.24
N GLY A 245 13.87 3.26 -21.22
CA GLY A 245 14.42 2.09 -21.90
C GLY A 245 14.54 2.21 -23.43
N GLY A 246 14.05 3.30 -24.02
CA GLY A 246 14.10 3.57 -25.46
C GLY A 246 13.08 2.77 -26.28
N SER A 247 12.52 3.40 -27.31
CA SER A 247 11.50 2.80 -28.16
C SER A 247 11.87 2.87 -29.66
N GLY A 248 12.01 1.71 -30.30
CA GLY A 248 12.37 1.62 -31.71
C GLY A 248 13.79 2.14 -32.00
N SER A 249 13.89 3.27 -32.69
CA SER A 249 15.18 3.96 -32.93
C SER A 249 15.38 5.19 -32.06
N TYR A 250 14.45 5.46 -31.15
CA TYR A 250 14.49 6.59 -30.23
C TYR A 250 15.02 6.15 -28.87
N ASP A 251 15.49 7.15 -28.13
CA ASP A 251 15.95 7.04 -26.76
C ASP A 251 15.57 8.33 -26.01
N ASN A 252 15.96 8.42 -24.75
CA ASN A 252 15.69 9.57 -23.89
C ASN A 252 16.23 10.92 -24.43
N SER A 253 17.00 10.97 -25.52
CA SER A 253 17.44 12.22 -26.15
C SER A 253 16.29 13.00 -26.80
N ILE A 254 15.14 12.37 -27.07
CA ILE A 254 13.94 13.06 -27.53
C ILE A 254 13.23 13.83 -26.41
N CYS A 255 13.55 13.53 -25.14
CA CYS A 255 12.85 14.09 -24.01
C CYS A 255 13.15 15.57 -23.84
N VAL A 256 12.07 16.33 -23.65
CA VAL A 256 12.11 17.77 -23.47
C VAL A 256 12.22 18.13 -21.99
N ALA A 257 12.68 19.35 -21.71
CA ALA A 257 12.61 19.89 -20.35
C ALA A 257 11.17 19.84 -19.84
N GLY A 258 10.94 19.26 -18.66
CA GLY A 258 9.61 18.99 -18.12
C GLY A 258 9.26 17.50 -18.06
N GLN A 259 9.89 16.67 -18.88
CA GLN A 259 9.65 15.22 -18.97
C GLN A 259 10.95 14.44 -18.82
N THR A 260 11.81 14.93 -17.93
CA THR A 260 13.07 14.33 -17.52
C THR A 260 13.26 14.51 -16.02
N ASN A 261 14.17 13.74 -15.43
CA ASN A 261 14.60 13.87 -14.04
C ASN A 261 13.42 13.94 -13.05
N PHE A 262 12.45 13.02 -13.21
CA PHE A 262 11.31 12.85 -12.30
C PHE A 262 10.44 14.10 -12.15
N THR A 263 10.41 14.97 -13.16
CA THR A 263 9.74 16.28 -13.07
C THR A 263 8.24 16.14 -12.81
N GLY A 264 7.56 15.16 -13.42
CA GLY A 264 6.14 14.91 -13.21
C GLY A 264 5.81 14.66 -11.74
N VAL A 265 6.35 13.59 -11.15
CA VAL A 265 6.05 13.21 -9.75
C VAL A 265 6.42 14.30 -8.74
N ARG A 266 7.57 14.98 -8.94
CA ARG A 266 8.03 16.07 -8.07
C ARG A 266 7.09 17.27 -8.04
N ASN A 267 6.33 17.50 -9.11
CA ASN A 267 5.34 18.57 -9.16
C ASN A 267 3.98 18.10 -8.64
N HIS A 268 3.57 16.86 -8.90
CA HIS A 268 2.22 16.39 -8.56
C HIS A 268 2.05 15.97 -7.09
N PHE A 269 3.09 15.52 -6.40
CA PHE A 269 2.92 14.91 -5.08
C PHE A 269 3.75 15.57 -3.98
N ARG A 270 3.25 15.52 -2.75
CA ARG A 270 3.95 15.95 -1.54
C ARG A 270 3.78 14.88 -0.47
N MET A 271 4.84 14.13 -0.24
CA MET A 271 4.93 13.08 0.76
C MET A 271 5.62 13.62 2.04
N PRO A 272 5.48 12.94 3.20
CA PRO A 272 6.01 13.40 4.50
C PRO A 272 7.54 13.32 4.64
N ALA A 273 8.29 13.65 3.59
CA ALA A 273 9.76 13.68 3.64
C ALA A 273 10.30 14.73 4.62
N ASP A 274 9.64 15.86 4.77
CA ASP A 274 10.06 16.91 5.70
C ASP A 274 9.85 16.52 7.18
N THR A 275 8.83 15.71 7.49
CA THR A 275 8.58 15.21 8.86
C THR A 275 9.41 13.97 9.19
N SER A 276 9.67 13.09 8.22
CA SER A 276 10.54 11.90 8.37
C SER A 276 12.03 12.18 8.17
N GLY A 277 12.39 13.37 7.68
CA GLY A 277 13.77 13.74 7.33
C GLY A 277 14.30 13.10 6.04
N GLY A 278 13.40 12.56 5.20
CA GLY A 278 13.70 12.05 3.86
C GLY A 278 13.75 13.15 2.79
N VAL A 279 13.57 12.79 1.52
CA VAL A 279 13.63 13.72 0.38
C VAL A 279 12.46 13.56 -0.58
N GLY A 280 11.60 14.58 -0.65
CA GLY A 280 10.51 14.68 -1.62
C GLY A 280 9.57 13.47 -1.59
N SER A 281 9.30 12.91 -2.77
CA SER A 281 8.58 11.63 -2.90
C SER A 281 9.52 10.44 -3.17
N PHE A 282 10.83 10.62 -2.97
CA PHE A 282 11.84 9.60 -3.30
C PHE A 282 12.06 8.64 -2.15
N TRP A 283 12.27 9.16 -0.94
CA TRP A 283 12.32 8.36 0.28
C TRP A 283 11.77 9.16 1.45
N TYR A 284 10.93 8.53 2.24
CA TYR A 284 10.25 9.11 3.41
C TYR A 284 9.61 7.98 4.22
N SER A 285 9.17 8.28 5.44
CA SER A 285 8.43 7.34 6.28
C SER A 285 7.21 8.00 6.90
N PHE A 286 6.27 7.19 7.37
CA PHE A 286 5.13 7.61 8.18
C PHE A 286 4.60 6.44 9.00
N ASP A 287 3.97 6.76 10.13
CA ASP A 287 3.30 5.77 10.96
C ASP A 287 1.79 5.75 10.68
N TYR A 288 1.20 4.56 10.74
CA TYR A 288 -0.25 4.39 10.80
C TYR A 288 -0.59 3.27 11.78
N GLY A 289 -1.09 3.65 12.96
CA GLY A 289 -1.46 2.74 14.02
C GLY A 289 -0.29 1.87 14.47
N MET A 290 -0.31 0.58 14.10
CA MET A 290 0.68 -0.41 14.53
C MET A 290 1.79 -0.69 13.51
N VAL A 291 1.87 0.09 12.45
CA VAL A 291 2.81 -0.13 11.35
C VAL A 291 3.58 1.15 11.05
N HIS A 292 4.88 1.00 10.90
CA HIS A 292 5.77 2.00 10.33
C HIS A 292 5.99 1.69 8.85
N TYR A 293 5.63 2.62 7.97
CA TYR A 293 5.80 2.50 6.53
C TYR A 293 7.00 3.32 6.09
N VAL A 294 7.90 2.72 5.31
CA VAL A 294 9.09 3.39 4.77
C VAL A 294 9.16 3.22 3.26
N TYR A 295 9.22 4.33 2.54
CA TYR A 295 9.45 4.37 1.10
C TYR A 295 10.93 4.61 0.83
N PHE A 296 11.49 3.86 -0.10
CA PHE A 296 12.86 3.99 -0.56
C PHE A 296 12.92 3.97 -2.10
N ASN A 297 13.82 4.76 -2.65
CA ASN A 297 14.06 4.93 -4.08
C ASN A 297 15.04 3.86 -4.59
N THR A 298 14.57 3.02 -5.51
CA THR A 298 15.38 2.01 -6.19
C THR A 298 15.92 2.47 -7.54
N GLU A 299 15.58 3.66 -8.01
CA GLU A 299 15.96 4.18 -9.33
C GLU A 299 17.25 4.99 -9.28
N THR A 300 17.42 5.79 -8.23
CA THR A 300 18.58 6.67 -8.03
C THR A 300 19.01 6.67 -6.57
N ASP A 301 20.15 7.30 -6.27
CA ASP A 301 20.61 7.56 -4.90
C ASP A 301 20.84 6.29 -4.05
N LEU A 302 21.28 5.18 -4.67
CA LEU A 302 21.50 3.89 -3.97
C LEU A 302 22.64 3.92 -2.94
N GLY A 303 23.44 4.98 -2.91
CA GLY A 303 24.61 5.09 -2.04
C GLY A 303 25.76 4.19 -2.43
N ASN A 304 26.87 4.29 -1.70
CA ASN A 304 28.07 3.46 -1.82
C ASN A 304 28.68 3.40 -3.23
N GLY A 305 28.44 4.42 -4.06
CA GLY A 305 28.88 4.47 -5.45
C GLY A 305 28.11 3.54 -6.40
N LEU A 306 27.03 2.91 -5.93
CA LEU A 306 26.11 2.13 -6.74
C LEU A 306 25.22 3.07 -7.55
N LEU A 307 24.92 2.68 -8.78
CA LEU A 307 24.10 3.45 -9.72
C LEU A 307 23.19 2.49 -10.48
N ASN A 308 21.95 2.89 -10.70
CA ASN A 308 21.08 2.28 -11.70
C ASN A 308 21.01 3.13 -12.96
N ASP A 309 20.40 2.57 -13.99
CA ASP A 309 20.20 3.13 -15.33
C ASP A 309 19.57 4.53 -15.31
N GLU A 310 18.59 4.76 -14.44
CA GLU A 310 17.94 6.06 -14.32
C GLU A 310 18.92 7.16 -13.91
N GLN A 311 19.82 6.87 -12.96
CA GLN A 311 20.85 7.83 -12.58
C GLN A 311 21.94 7.97 -13.65
N ALA A 312 22.41 6.84 -14.18
CA ALA A 312 23.37 6.82 -15.27
C ALA A 312 23.12 5.60 -16.17
N PRO A 313 22.92 5.79 -17.49
CA PRO A 313 23.20 7.00 -18.27
C PRO A 313 22.02 8.00 -18.37
N LEU A 314 20.84 7.70 -17.84
CA LEU A 314 19.61 8.46 -18.17
C LEU A 314 19.47 9.81 -17.46
N SER A 315 20.43 10.18 -16.61
CA SER A 315 20.58 11.51 -16.00
C SER A 315 19.42 11.94 -15.09
N GLY A 316 18.74 10.99 -14.47
CA GLY A 316 17.90 11.20 -13.30
C GLY A 316 18.74 11.39 -12.02
N GLY A 317 18.24 12.16 -11.05
CA GLY A 317 18.91 12.38 -9.78
C GLY A 317 20.36 12.89 -9.90
N PRO A 318 21.22 12.63 -8.89
CA PRO A 318 20.82 12.25 -7.54
C PRO A 318 19.97 13.37 -6.90
N PHE A 319 19.09 12.99 -5.96
CA PHE A 319 18.24 13.92 -5.21
C PHE A 319 18.79 14.24 -3.81
N GLY A 320 19.67 13.38 -3.29
CA GLY A 320 20.37 13.60 -2.04
C GLY A 320 21.34 14.77 -2.14
N SER A 321 21.48 15.51 -1.05
CA SER A 321 22.50 16.52 -0.80
C SER A 321 23.93 15.95 -0.71
N TYR A 322 24.09 14.65 -0.47
CA TYR A 322 25.36 13.93 -0.55
C TYR A 322 25.17 12.47 -0.99
N PRO A 323 26.20 11.78 -1.51
CA PRO A 323 26.05 10.50 -2.22
C PRO A 323 25.40 9.34 -1.45
N ASN A 324 25.48 9.32 -0.11
CA ASN A 324 24.97 8.23 0.73
C ASN A 324 23.68 8.61 1.49
N GLU A 325 23.07 9.75 1.19
CA GLU A 325 22.01 10.30 2.04
C GLU A 325 20.83 9.36 2.25
N GLN A 326 20.35 8.69 1.20
CA GLN A 326 19.24 7.75 1.32
C GLN A 326 19.59 6.57 2.25
N VAL A 327 20.77 5.96 2.10
CA VAL A 327 21.19 4.82 2.93
C VAL A 327 21.39 5.24 4.39
N ASP A 328 22.04 6.39 4.61
CA ASP A 328 22.28 6.94 5.95
C ASP A 328 20.95 7.34 6.63
N TRP A 329 20.02 7.92 5.88
CA TRP A 329 18.68 8.24 6.35
C TRP A 329 17.90 6.98 6.69
N LEU A 330 17.86 6.00 5.78
CA LEU A 330 17.09 4.77 5.94
C LEU A 330 17.57 3.97 7.15
N ALA A 331 18.89 3.87 7.35
CA ALA A 331 19.45 3.21 8.53
C ALA A 331 19.05 3.92 9.83
N LYS A 332 19.05 5.26 9.83
CA LYS A 332 18.64 6.06 10.98
C LYS A 332 17.14 5.95 11.26
N ASP A 333 16.31 5.98 10.23
CA ASP A 333 14.86 5.86 10.30
C ASP A 333 14.47 4.50 10.89
N LEU A 334 14.98 3.41 10.30
CA LEU A 334 14.75 2.04 10.78
C LEU A 334 15.29 1.79 12.21
N ALA A 335 16.42 2.39 12.58
CA ALA A 335 16.94 2.33 13.95
C ALA A 335 16.09 3.14 14.95
N GLY A 336 15.32 4.10 14.47
CA GLY A 336 14.48 5.00 15.26
C GLY A 336 13.08 4.45 15.57
N VAL A 337 12.65 3.37 14.91
CA VAL A 337 11.32 2.78 15.09
C VAL A 337 11.09 2.31 16.53
N ASP A 338 10.02 2.80 17.16
CA ASP A 338 9.53 2.27 18.43
C ASP A 338 8.65 1.04 18.19
N ARG A 339 9.27 -0.15 18.21
CA ARG A 339 8.60 -1.44 17.99
C ARG A 339 7.54 -1.76 19.05
N CYS A 340 7.45 -0.99 20.13
CA CYS A 340 6.36 -1.10 21.10
C CYS A 340 5.06 -0.45 20.60
N ALA A 341 5.18 0.63 19.83
CA ALA A 341 4.09 1.37 19.22
C ALA A 341 3.78 0.86 17.80
N THR A 342 4.79 0.72 16.96
CA THR A 342 4.71 0.22 15.58
C THR A 342 5.52 -1.07 15.44
N PRO A 343 5.01 -2.22 15.96
CA PRO A 343 5.73 -3.49 15.88
C PRO A 343 6.03 -3.94 14.46
N TRP A 344 5.15 -3.62 13.49
CA TRP A 344 5.34 -3.95 12.09
C TRP A 344 6.12 -2.86 11.36
N VAL A 345 7.07 -3.26 10.51
CA VAL A 345 7.75 -2.37 9.56
C VAL A 345 7.56 -2.88 8.14
N VAL A 346 6.99 -2.02 7.29
CA VAL A 346 6.76 -2.29 5.86
C VAL A 346 7.63 -1.36 5.02
N ALA A 347 8.55 -1.93 4.25
CA ALA A 347 9.35 -1.19 3.30
C ALA A 347 8.77 -1.28 1.89
N LEU A 348 8.73 -0.17 1.16
CA LEU A 348 8.18 -0.11 -0.19
C LEU A 348 9.17 0.56 -1.14
N GLY A 349 9.47 -0.12 -2.24
CA GLY A 349 10.36 0.38 -3.28
C GLY A 349 10.13 -0.37 -4.58
N HIS A 350 10.42 0.27 -5.70
CA HIS A 350 9.93 -0.19 -6.99
C HIS A 350 10.59 -1.50 -7.46
N ARG A 351 11.92 -1.52 -7.60
CA ARG A 351 12.63 -2.65 -8.23
C ARG A 351 12.88 -3.82 -7.28
N PRO A 352 12.49 -5.05 -7.67
CA PRO A 352 12.69 -6.24 -6.88
C PRO A 352 14.12 -6.76 -6.98
N TRP A 353 14.51 -7.59 -6.00
CA TRP A 353 15.76 -8.36 -6.04
C TRP A 353 15.61 -9.83 -5.61
N PHE A 354 14.37 -10.29 -5.44
CA PHE A 354 14.02 -11.70 -5.28
C PHE A 354 12.83 -12.07 -6.19
N SER A 355 12.98 -11.84 -7.50
CA SER A 355 12.02 -12.20 -8.55
C SER A 355 12.49 -13.42 -9.34
N SER A 356 11.61 -14.03 -10.15
CA SER A 356 12.03 -15.07 -11.12
C SER A 356 12.84 -14.49 -12.27
N GLY A 357 12.61 -13.24 -12.66
CA GLY A 357 13.20 -12.61 -13.83
C GLY A 357 14.03 -11.39 -13.46
N ASP A 358 13.50 -10.20 -13.74
CA ASP A 358 14.23 -8.95 -13.58
C ASP A 358 14.54 -8.66 -12.10
N ASN A 359 15.82 -8.49 -11.78
CA ASN A 359 16.33 -8.35 -10.43
C ASN A 359 17.39 -7.25 -10.36
N CYS A 360 17.16 -6.26 -9.51
CA CYS A 360 18.10 -5.17 -9.25
C CYS A 360 19.20 -5.58 -8.25
N ALA A 361 20.32 -6.09 -8.75
CA ALA A 361 21.46 -6.50 -7.92
C ALA A 361 22.06 -5.35 -7.08
N ASN A 362 22.08 -4.13 -7.61
CA ASN A 362 22.56 -2.96 -6.88
C ASN A 362 21.61 -2.58 -5.72
N CYS A 363 20.30 -2.74 -5.91
CA CYS A 363 19.30 -2.52 -4.86
C CYS A 363 19.48 -3.55 -3.74
N SER A 364 19.67 -4.82 -4.08
CA SER A 364 20.00 -5.87 -3.10
C SER A 364 21.25 -5.51 -2.28
N THR A 365 22.32 -5.09 -2.96
CA THR A 365 23.58 -4.70 -2.31
C THR A 365 23.41 -3.48 -1.40
N ALA A 366 22.56 -2.53 -1.78
CA ALA A 366 22.31 -1.32 -1.00
C ALA A 366 21.42 -1.56 0.24
N PHE A 367 20.38 -2.39 0.12
CA PHE A 367 19.28 -2.38 1.09
C PHE A 367 19.03 -3.71 1.81
N ALA A 368 19.31 -4.87 1.20
CA ALA A 368 18.88 -6.15 1.75
C ALA A 368 19.48 -6.45 3.13
N ALA A 369 20.76 -6.15 3.32
CA ALA A 369 21.42 -6.32 4.62
C ALA A 369 20.84 -5.37 5.69
N LEU A 370 20.49 -4.14 5.31
CA LEU A 370 19.90 -3.15 6.22
C LEU A 370 18.50 -3.59 6.69
N PHE A 371 17.70 -4.15 5.79
CA PHE A 371 16.37 -4.66 6.12
C PHE A 371 16.43 -5.88 7.06
N GLU A 372 17.39 -6.78 6.83
CA GLU A 372 17.64 -7.91 7.74
C GLU A 372 18.14 -7.42 9.11
N GLU A 373 19.09 -6.48 9.15
CA GLU A 373 19.65 -5.91 10.38
C GLU A 373 18.57 -5.24 11.25
N HIS A 374 17.67 -4.49 10.63
CA HIS A 374 16.61 -3.76 11.33
C HIS A 374 15.28 -4.51 11.45
N ASN A 375 15.25 -5.82 11.13
CA ASN A 375 14.08 -6.69 11.22
C ASN A 375 12.86 -6.17 10.44
N VAL A 376 13.04 -5.64 9.23
CA VAL A 376 11.91 -5.27 8.36
C VAL A 376 11.04 -6.52 8.13
N ASP A 377 9.72 -6.38 8.28
CA ASP A 377 8.82 -7.52 8.28
C ASP A 377 8.33 -7.85 6.88
N LEU A 378 8.00 -6.82 6.09
CA LEU A 378 7.46 -6.94 4.75
C LEU A 378 8.14 -5.94 3.81
N VAL A 379 8.49 -6.39 2.61
CA VAL A 379 9.00 -5.56 1.52
C VAL A 379 8.10 -5.71 0.30
N LEU A 380 7.53 -4.60 -0.18
CA LEU A 380 6.56 -4.54 -1.27
C LEU A 380 7.18 -3.89 -2.50
N GLN A 381 7.13 -4.57 -3.64
CA GLN A 381 7.84 -4.18 -4.86
C GLN A 381 7.01 -4.50 -6.12
N GLY A 382 7.42 -3.94 -7.26
CA GLY A 382 6.77 -4.09 -8.57
C GLY A 382 7.81 -4.33 -9.67
N HIS A 383 7.80 -3.49 -10.72
CA HIS A 383 8.75 -3.41 -11.84
C HIS A 383 8.78 -4.61 -12.79
N PHE A 384 8.93 -5.80 -12.22
CA PHE A 384 8.79 -7.05 -12.97
C PHE A 384 7.31 -7.38 -13.00
N HIS A 385 6.70 -7.42 -14.20
CA HIS A 385 5.25 -7.42 -14.38
C HIS A 385 4.64 -8.80 -14.15
N VAL A 386 4.83 -9.32 -12.94
CA VAL A 386 4.24 -10.53 -12.40
C VAL A 386 3.70 -10.27 -10.99
N TYR A 387 2.77 -11.10 -10.55
CA TYR A 387 2.54 -11.28 -9.12
C TYR A 387 3.41 -12.42 -8.62
N GLN A 388 4.13 -12.22 -7.53
CA GLN A 388 4.95 -13.23 -6.90
C GLN A 388 4.94 -13.09 -5.38
N ARG A 389 4.43 -14.12 -4.71
CA ARG A 389 4.56 -14.30 -3.27
C ARG A 389 5.76 -15.18 -2.96
N ASN A 390 6.77 -14.59 -2.34
CA ASN A 390 7.89 -15.37 -1.82
C ASN A 390 7.58 -15.95 -0.43
N VAL A 391 8.34 -16.96 -0.05
CA VAL A 391 8.61 -17.28 1.36
C VAL A 391 9.65 -16.26 1.87
N PRO A 392 9.63 -15.87 3.16
CA PRO A 392 10.68 -15.03 3.74
C PRO A 392 12.07 -15.53 3.41
N VAL A 393 12.94 -14.62 2.95
CA VAL A 393 14.22 -14.94 2.31
C VAL A 393 15.32 -14.03 2.86
N PHE A 394 16.42 -14.63 3.30
CA PHE A 394 17.58 -13.90 3.79
C PHE A 394 18.30 -13.19 2.64
N THR A 395 19.15 -12.21 2.98
CA THR A 395 19.94 -11.44 2.00
C THR A 395 20.77 -12.32 1.04
N ASN A 396 21.14 -13.52 1.47
CA ASN A 396 21.89 -14.49 0.66
C ASN A 396 21.02 -15.38 -0.28
N GLY A 397 19.70 -15.14 -0.35
CA GLY A 397 18.77 -15.90 -1.18
C GLY A 397 18.28 -17.23 -0.58
N THR A 398 18.63 -17.54 0.68
CA THR A 398 18.14 -18.75 1.36
C THR A 398 16.78 -18.51 2.02
N VAL A 399 15.89 -19.50 1.91
CA VAL A 399 14.58 -19.49 2.56
C VAL A 399 14.75 -19.57 4.07
N ASP A 400 13.99 -18.73 4.80
CA ASP A 400 13.89 -18.85 6.24
C ASP A 400 13.19 -20.17 6.62
N PRO A 401 13.81 -21.03 7.43
CA PRO A 401 13.22 -22.32 7.82
C PRO A 401 11.88 -22.20 8.57
N ASN A 402 11.57 -21.04 9.15
CA ASN A 402 10.30 -20.78 9.83
C ASN A 402 9.17 -20.41 8.85
N GLY A 403 9.48 -20.12 7.58
CA GLY A 403 8.51 -19.67 6.59
C GLY A 403 7.68 -18.49 7.12
N TYR A 404 6.35 -18.55 7.00
CA TYR A 404 5.46 -17.48 7.49
C TYR A 404 5.18 -17.50 9.00
N ALA A 405 5.75 -18.46 9.75
CA ALA A 405 5.51 -18.65 11.17
C ALA A 405 6.70 -18.13 12.00
N ASN A 406 6.76 -16.81 12.19
CA ASN A 406 7.83 -16.08 12.89
C ASN A 406 9.20 -16.17 12.20
N PRO A 407 9.32 -15.75 10.92
CA PRO A 407 10.60 -15.67 10.24
C PRO A 407 11.50 -14.61 10.87
N SER A 408 12.81 -14.85 10.81
CA SER A 408 13.84 -13.84 11.06
C SER A 408 14.12 -12.99 9.80
N ALA A 409 13.97 -13.57 8.61
CA ALA A 409 14.12 -12.84 7.36
C ALA A 409 12.88 -11.94 7.03
N PRO A 410 13.06 -10.88 6.22
CA PRO A 410 11.94 -10.12 5.66
C PRO A 410 11.10 -10.97 4.69
N TRP A 411 9.82 -10.68 4.62
CA TRP A 411 8.93 -11.23 3.59
C TRP A 411 8.90 -10.31 2.36
N TYR A 412 9.32 -10.82 1.21
CA TYR A 412 9.29 -10.08 -0.06
C TYR A 412 8.05 -10.45 -0.88
N LEU A 413 7.30 -9.44 -1.32
CA LEU A 413 6.16 -9.57 -2.23
C LEU A 413 6.38 -8.69 -3.45
N ILE A 414 6.12 -9.26 -4.63
CA ILE A 414 6.15 -8.55 -5.91
C ILE A 414 4.73 -8.53 -6.46
N ASN A 415 4.23 -7.36 -6.82
CA ASN A 415 2.95 -7.23 -7.50
C ASN A 415 3.04 -6.12 -8.55
N GLY A 416 3.69 -6.42 -9.67
CA GLY A 416 3.83 -5.49 -10.81
C GLY A 416 2.74 -5.65 -11.88
N ILE A 417 1.56 -6.13 -11.49
CA ILE A 417 0.48 -6.48 -12.43
C ILE A 417 -0.81 -5.74 -12.15
N ALA A 418 -0.70 -4.51 -11.63
CA ALA A 418 -1.85 -3.62 -11.58
C ALA A 418 -2.33 -3.29 -13.01
N GLY A 419 -1.41 -3.17 -13.95
CA GLY A 419 -1.69 -3.23 -15.39
C GLY A 419 -1.31 -1.94 -16.09
N HIS A 420 -0.66 -2.10 -17.23
CA HIS A 420 -0.29 -1.04 -18.16
C HIS A 420 -0.25 -1.61 -19.58
N TRP A 421 -0.04 -0.75 -20.58
CA TRP A 421 -0.17 -1.14 -21.99
C TRP A 421 0.73 -2.31 -22.41
N GLY A 422 1.91 -2.48 -21.81
CA GLY A 422 2.85 -3.57 -22.12
C GLY A 422 2.49 -4.94 -21.54
N GLY A 423 1.42 -5.04 -20.74
CA GLY A 423 0.93 -6.30 -20.21
C GLY A 423 1.84 -6.96 -19.16
N MET A 424 1.72 -8.29 -19.03
CA MET A 424 2.41 -9.09 -18.02
C MET A 424 3.65 -9.80 -18.60
N ASP A 425 4.65 -10.03 -17.75
CA ASP A 425 5.84 -10.82 -18.08
C ASP A 425 5.59 -12.31 -17.86
N SER A 426 6.40 -13.16 -18.51
CA SER A 426 6.47 -14.59 -18.20
C SER A 426 7.52 -14.88 -17.12
N PHE A 427 7.29 -15.91 -16.30
CA PHE A 427 8.32 -16.37 -15.37
C PHE A 427 9.57 -16.92 -16.09
N THR A 428 10.74 -16.63 -15.52
CA THR A 428 11.99 -17.30 -15.92
C THR A 428 12.22 -18.54 -15.05
N TYR A 429 12.39 -19.69 -15.71
CA TYR A 429 12.51 -21.02 -15.06
C TYR A 429 13.96 -21.55 -15.09
N PRO A 430 14.36 -22.42 -14.13
CA PRO A 430 13.55 -22.93 -13.02
C PRO A 430 13.30 -21.88 -11.93
N LEU A 431 12.14 -21.97 -11.28
CA LEU A 431 11.82 -21.12 -10.15
C LEU A 431 12.76 -21.43 -8.96
N ALA A 432 13.16 -20.38 -8.25
CA ALA A 432 13.92 -20.45 -7.01
C ALA A 432 13.06 -21.02 -5.87
N GLU A 433 13.69 -21.61 -4.87
CA GLU A 433 13.00 -22.26 -3.74
C GLU A 433 12.11 -21.30 -2.94
N TYR A 434 12.47 -20.01 -2.89
CA TYR A 434 11.68 -19.00 -2.19
C TYR A 434 10.38 -18.62 -2.92
N GLN A 435 10.16 -19.05 -4.16
CA GLN A 435 8.99 -18.65 -4.97
C GLN A 435 7.81 -19.57 -4.68
N ALA A 436 6.91 -19.15 -3.79
CA ALA A 436 5.84 -20.01 -3.29
C ALA A 436 4.60 -20.03 -4.20
N PHE A 437 4.24 -18.89 -4.76
CA PHE A 437 3.12 -18.72 -5.68
C PHE A 437 3.32 -17.49 -6.55
N GLY A 438 2.72 -17.47 -7.73
CA GLY A 438 2.70 -16.29 -8.58
C GLY A 438 1.75 -16.42 -9.75
N LEU A 439 1.49 -15.29 -10.40
CA LEU A 439 0.73 -15.15 -11.65
C LEU A 439 1.61 -14.40 -12.65
N ASP A 440 1.80 -14.99 -13.82
CA ASP A 440 2.50 -14.42 -14.97
C ASP A 440 1.51 -14.19 -16.12
N ASP A 441 2.01 -13.99 -17.34
CA ASP A 441 1.18 -13.82 -18.53
C ASP A 441 0.21 -15.00 -18.82
N ALA A 442 0.38 -16.16 -18.18
CA ALA A 442 -0.55 -17.27 -18.29
C ALA A 442 -1.93 -16.95 -17.67
N GLY A 443 -2.86 -16.52 -18.52
CA GLY A 443 -4.22 -16.13 -18.11
C GLY A 443 -4.35 -14.64 -17.77
N ALA A 444 -3.28 -13.86 -17.92
CA ALA A 444 -3.24 -12.40 -17.90
C ALA A 444 -4.14 -11.74 -16.84
N THR A 445 -4.09 -12.23 -15.59
CA THR A 445 -5.00 -11.77 -14.53
C THR A 445 -4.37 -10.60 -13.78
N TYR A 446 -4.74 -9.38 -14.16
CA TYR A 446 -4.36 -8.16 -13.45
C TYR A 446 -4.98 -8.10 -12.06
N GLY A 447 -4.31 -7.41 -11.14
CA GLY A 447 -4.75 -7.35 -9.76
C GLY A 447 -3.94 -6.43 -8.87
N TRP A 448 -4.43 -6.29 -7.65
CA TRP A 448 -3.83 -5.52 -6.59
C TRP A 448 -3.77 -6.35 -5.32
N SER A 449 -3.00 -5.89 -4.34
CA SER A 449 -2.80 -6.60 -3.08
C SER A 449 -3.55 -5.90 -1.95
N ARG A 450 -4.21 -6.66 -1.08
CA ARG A 450 -4.82 -6.16 0.15
C ARG A 450 -4.03 -6.67 1.35
N LEU A 451 -3.58 -5.76 2.20
CA LEU A 451 -2.87 -6.07 3.43
C LEU A 451 -3.81 -5.84 4.59
N HIS A 452 -3.96 -6.81 5.48
CA HIS A 452 -4.73 -6.69 6.72
C HIS A 452 -3.78 -6.76 7.91
N PHE A 453 -3.79 -5.74 8.76
CA PHE A 453 -3.07 -5.76 10.03
C PHE A 453 -4.08 -6.00 11.15
N PHE A 454 -4.11 -7.22 11.69
CA PHE A 454 -5.11 -7.59 12.69
C PHE A 454 -4.72 -7.21 14.10
N ASN A 455 -3.42 -7.28 14.42
CA ASN A 455 -2.84 -6.93 15.70
C ASN A 455 -1.31 -6.91 15.59
N LYS A 456 -0.63 -6.77 16.73
CA LYS A 456 0.84 -6.74 16.85
C LYS A 456 1.58 -7.95 16.26
N THR A 457 0.91 -9.06 16.00
CA THR A 457 1.56 -10.34 15.69
C THR A 457 1.03 -11.04 14.44
N HIS A 458 -0.15 -10.68 13.95
CA HIS A 458 -0.73 -11.28 12.75
C HIS A 458 -1.09 -10.21 11.73
N MET A 459 -0.56 -10.36 10.51
CA MET A 459 -1.01 -9.67 9.31
C MET A 459 -1.34 -10.70 8.21
N GLN A 460 -2.17 -10.32 7.25
CA GLN A 460 -2.52 -11.15 6.09
C GLN A 460 -2.36 -10.37 4.80
N HIS A 461 -1.76 -11.02 3.81
CA HIS A 461 -1.75 -10.57 2.42
C HIS A 461 -2.83 -11.32 1.65
N GLU A 462 -3.50 -10.62 0.73
CA GLU A 462 -4.40 -11.15 -0.27
C GLU A 462 -4.04 -10.58 -1.64
N PHE A 463 -4.02 -11.41 -2.69
CA PHE A 463 -4.05 -10.96 -4.07
C PHE A 463 -5.49 -10.93 -4.57
N VAL A 464 -5.95 -9.75 -4.99
CA VAL A 464 -7.31 -9.50 -5.50
C VAL A 464 -7.25 -9.36 -7.03
N ALA A 465 -7.92 -10.27 -7.73
CA ALA A 465 -8.06 -10.18 -9.18
C ALA A 465 -9.01 -9.05 -9.57
N SER A 466 -8.55 -8.11 -10.39
CA SER A 466 -9.30 -6.89 -10.74
C SER A 466 -10.59 -7.18 -11.52
N ASN A 467 -10.57 -8.23 -12.35
CA ASN A 467 -11.69 -8.55 -13.24
C ASN A 467 -13.00 -8.93 -12.51
N ASN A 468 -12.92 -9.43 -11.27
CA ASN A 468 -14.08 -9.93 -10.52
C ASN A 468 -13.99 -9.77 -9.00
N ASN A 469 -12.96 -9.09 -8.49
CA ASN A 469 -12.67 -8.86 -7.06
C ASN A 469 -12.47 -10.14 -6.23
N SER A 470 -12.21 -11.29 -6.86
CA SER A 470 -11.93 -12.52 -6.14
C SER A 470 -10.51 -12.55 -5.59
N VAL A 471 -10.35 -13.13 -4.40
CA VAL A 471 -9.03 -13.39 -3.81
C VAL A 471 -8.48 -14.69 -4.38
N LEU A 472 -7.39 -14.62 -5.15
CA LEU A 472 -6.76 -15.80 -5.77
C LEU A 472 -5.63 -16.39 -4.94
N ASP A 473 -5.00 -15.56 -4.10
CA ASP A 473 -3.96 -15.99 -3.18
C ASP A 473 -4.09 -15.26 -1.85
N SER A 474 -3.75 -15.95 -0.76
CA SER A 474 -3.76 -15.35 0.56
C SER A 474 -2.79 -16.05 1.49
N THR A 475 -2.09 -15.27 2.32
CA THR A 475 -1.14 -15.80 3.30
C THR A 475 -1.10 -14.93 4.54
N VAL A 476 -1.07 -15.58 5.70
CA VAL A 476 -0.93 -14.93 7.01
C VAL A 476 0.54 -14.99 7.42
N LEU A 477 1.12 -13.83 7.74
CA LEU A 477 2.42 -13.74 8.40
C LEU A 477 2.20 -13.57 9.91
N TYR A 478 2.78 -14.49 10.68
CA TYR A 478 2.90 -14.37 12.14
C TYR A 478 4.30 -13.89 12.51
N LYS A 479 4.39 -12.92 13.42
CA LYS A 479 5.63 -12.40 14.01
C LYS A 479 5.41 -12.13 15.50
N GLU A 480 6.31 -12.59 16.37
CA GLU A 480 6.18 -12.34 17.82
C GLU A 480 6.52 -10.89 18.20
N HIS A 481 7.42 -10.25 17.43
CA HIS A 481 8.03 -8.93 17.65
C HIS A 481 8.56 -8.68 19.08
N VAL A 482 9.83 -8.28 19.18
CA VAL A 482 10.35 -7.76 20.46
C VAL A 482 10.01 -6.27 20.54
N CYS A 483 9.28 -5.86 21.58
CA CYS A 483 9.07 -4.44 21.88
C CYS A 483 10.41 -3.81 22.28
N LEU A 484 10.97 -3.06 21.33
CA LEU A 484 12.20 -2.31 21.44
C LEU A 484 11.86 -0.84 21.20
N SER A 485 11.97 -0.02 22.24
CA SER A 485 11.90 1.44 22.07
C SER A 485 13.27 1.98 21.66
N PRO A 486 13.31 3.04 20.82
CA PRO A 486 14.56 3.67 20.42
C PRO A 486 15.32 4.17 21.65
N PRO A 487 16.67 4.20 21.61
CA PRO A 487 17.46 4.71 22.71
C PRO A 487 17.03 6.16 23.01
N SER A 488 16.66 6.43 24.26
CA SER A 488 16.26 7.78 24.69
C SER A 488 17.36 8.75 24.28
N SER A 489 17.04 9.74 23.44
CA SER A 489 17.96 10.84 23.19
C SER A 489 18.16 11.57 24.52
N SER A 490 19.25 11.28 25.21
CA SER A 490 19.66 12.09 26.34
C SER A 490 19.90 13.48 25.79
N SER A 491 18.95 14.38 26.00
CA SER A 491 19.16 15.80 25.79
C SER A 491 20.20 16.25 26.81
N SER A 492 21.48 16.06 26.48
CA SER A 492 22.54 16.88 27.03
C SER A 492 22.26 18.29 26.53
N ALA A 493 21.45 19.01 27.30
CA ALA A 493 21.19 20.42 27.16
C ALA A 493 22.53 21.13 27.17
N VAL A 494 23.05 21.43 25.97
CA VAL A 494 24.21 22.30 25.83
C VAL A 494 23.69 23.70 26.15
N ALA A 495 24.00 24.16 27.35
CA ALA A 495 23.73 25.52 27.78
C ALA A 495 24.58 26.49 26.93
N SER A 496 24.06 26.92 25.79
CA SER A 496 24.60 28.07 25.06
C SER A 496 23.84 29.32 25.51
N ALA A 497 24.59 30.17 26.21
CA ALA A 497 24.14 31.40 26.82
C ALA A 497 23.47 32.35 25.81
N SER A 498 22.39 32.93 26.31
CA SER A 498 21.69 34.11 25.83
C SER A 498 22.63 35.23 25.39
N ALA A 499 22.55 35.62 24.12
CA ALA A 499 22.94 36.94 23.64
C ALA A 499 21.66 37.72 23.32
N SER A 500 21.32 38.60 24.25
CA SER A 500 20.27 39.61 24.18
C SER A 500 20.53 40.60 23.04
N ALA A 501 19.58 40.73 22.12
CA ALA A 501 19.42 41.90 21.26
C ALA A 501 18.02 42.48 21.49
N SER A 502 17.97 43.49 22.35
CA SER A 502 16.84 44.37 22.57
C SER A 502 16.62 45.30 21.38
N VAL A 503 15.41 45.30 20.82
CA VAL A 503 14.87 46.50 20.13
C VAL A 503 13.49 46.78 20.68
N SER A 504 13.46 47.86 21.45
CA SER A 504 12.29 48.53 22.00
C SER A 504 11.49 49.20 20.87
N GLY A 505 10.17 49.06 20.93
CA GLY A 505 9.23 49.71 20.01
C GLY A 505 7.84 49.75 20.63
N SER A 506 7.65 50.75 21.49
CA SER A 506 6.49 51.06 22.31
C SER A 506 5.29 51.64 21.55
N ALA A 507 4.12 51.52 22.21
CA ALA A 507 2.88 52.31 22.14
C ALA A 507 1.68 51.56 21.50
N SER A 508 0.82 50.92 22.28
CA SER A 508 -0.28 51.48 23.11
C SER A 508 -1.41 52.12 22.30
N ALA A 509 -2.50 51.38 22.12
CA ALA A 509 -3.86 51.92 22.12
C ALA A 509 -4.84 50.84 22.59
N SER A 510 -5.73 51.29 23.47
CA SER A 510 -6.58 50.55 24.40
C SER A 510 -8.03 50.46 23.93
N ALA A 511 -8.77 49.57 24.63
CA ALA A 511 -10.23 49.43 24.70
C ALA A 511 -10.87 48.70 23.51
N SER A 512 -11.81 47.77 23.69
CA SER A 512 -12.73 47.56 24.81
C SER A 512 -13.22 46.11 24.84
N ALA A 513 -13.53 45.68 26.07
CA ALA A 513 -14.08 44.39 26.40
C ALA A 513 -15.48 44.19 25.79
N SER A 514 -15.72 43.00 25.25
CA SER A 514 -17.06 42.41 25.22
C SER A 514 -16.94 41.03 25.85
N ALA A 515 -17.60 40.90 27.00
CA ALA A 515 -17.75 39.66 27.73
C ALA A 515 -18.85 38.84 27.05
N SER A 516 -18.48 37.68 26.51
CA SER A 516 -19.41 36.62 26.14
C SER A 516 -19.11 35.45 27.05
N ALA A 517 -19.97 35.27 28.04
CA ALA A 517 -19.88 34.22 29.02
C ALA A 517 -20.26 32.86 28.41
N SER A 518 -19.55 31.84 28.88
CA SER A 518 -20.04 30.49 29.21
C SER A 518 -20.63 29.62 28.10
N ALA A 519 -19.87 28.60 27.71
CA ALA A 519 -20.28 27.20 27.85
C ALA A 519 -19.04 26.28 27.74
N SER A 520 -18.37 26.04 28.87
CA SER A 520 -17.39 24.96 29.01
C SER A 520 -18.15 23.63 29.04
N VAL A 521 -18.19 22.93 27.91
CA VAL A 521 -18.65 21.54 27.88
C VAL A 521 -17.58 20.70 28.58
N SER A 522 -17.92 20.25 29.78
CA SER A 522 -17.11 19.32 30.56
C SER A 522 -17.28 17.93 29.95
N GLY A 523 -16.52 17.63 28.90
CA GLY A 523 -16.35 16.28 28.40
C GLY A 523 -15.49 15.51 29.40
N SER A 524 -16.13 14.72 30.25
CA SER A 524 -15.44 13.74 31.08
C SER A 524 -14.99 12.61 30.15
N ALA A 525 -13.73 12.67 29.72
CA ALA A 525 -13.05 11.52 29.14
C ALA A 525 -13.01 10.43 30.22
N SER A 526 -13.95 9.50 30.13
CA SER A 526 -13.97 8.28 30.92
C SER A 526 -12.70 7.50 30.62
N ALA A 527 -11.90 7.32 31.67
CA ALA A 527 -10.74 6.45 31.82
C ALA A 527 -10.54 5.41 30.71
N ALA A 528 -9.36 5.48 30.09
CA ALA A 528 -8.78 4.42 29.28
C ALA A 528 -8.81 3.07 30.05
N PRO A 529 -9.10 1.95 29.37
CA PRO A 529 -9.13 0.64 29.99
C PRO A 529 -7.74 0.29 30.54
N SER A 530 -7.77 -0.30 31.73
CA SER A 530 -6.62 -0.70 32.52
C SER A 530 -5.70 -1.61 31.71
N SER A 531 -4.42 -1.28 31.72
CA SER A 531 -3.33 -2.10 31.20
C SER A 531 -3.43 -3.54 31.73
N ILE A 532 -3.42 -4.50 30.79
CA ILE A 532 -3.02 -5.87 31.09
C ILE A 532 -1.54 -5.79 31.44
N ALA A 533 -1.22 -6.18 32.66
CA ALA A 533 0.13 -6.20 33.20
C ALA A 533 1.04 -7.08 32.32
N ASP A 534 2.18 -6.50 31.96
CA ASP A 534 3.28 -7.13 31.24
C ASP A 534 3.66 -8.46 31.90
N CYS A 535 3.80 -9.48 31.07
CA CYS A 535 4.43 -10.74 31.46
C CYS A 535 5.95 -10.49 31.51
N GLU A 536 6.50 -10.43 32.74
CA GLU A 536 7.94 -10.38 32.98
C GLU A 536 8.66 -11.51 32.21
N THR A 537 9.44 -11.13 31.20
CA THR A 537 10.51 -11.97 30.67
C THR A 537 11.62 -12.03 31.70
N THR A 538 11.62 -13.08 32.52
CA THR A 538 12.74 -13.39 33.41
C THR A 538 14.00 -13.60 32.59
N SER A 539 14.94 -12.66 32.71
CA SER A 539 16.29 -12.75 32.18
C SER A 539 17.04 -13.91 32.84
N VAL A 540 17.19 -15.02 32.12
CA VAL A 540 18.08 -16.11 32.53
C VAL A 540 19.52 -15.68 32.26
N SER A 541 20.12 -15.07 33.27
CA SER A 541 21.57 -14.92 33.37
C SER A 541 22.17 -16.26 33.77
N GLY A 542 22.82 -16.95 32.82
CA GLY A 542 23.38 -18.28 33.01
C GLY A 542 24.70 -18.46 32.29
N SER A 543 25.71 -17.70 32.71
CA SER A 543 27.11 -17.90 32.37
C SER A 543 27.57 -19.29 32.84
N GLY A 544 28.12 -20.10 31.93
CA GLY A 544 28.60 -21.44 32.26
C GLY A 544 29.35 -22.11 31.13
N ALA A 545 30.50 -21.55 30.78
CA ALA A 545 31.50 -22.24 29.97
C ALA A 545 32.00 -23.48 30.73
N GLY A 546 31.74 -24.66 30.17
CA GLY A 546 32.19 -25.96 30.68
C GLY A 546 32.67 -26.84 29.53
N SER A 547 33.98 -26.80 29.28
CA SER A 547 34.71 -27.69 28.39
C SER A 547 35.01 -29.02 29.10
N ALA A 548 34.63 -30.14 28.49
CA ALA A 548 35.26 -31.48 28.57
C ALA A 548 34.44 -32.41 27.66
N SER A 549 34.95 -32.84 26.49
CA SER A 549 35.91 -33.94 26.28
C SER A 549 35.38 -35.34 26.62
N ALA A 550 35.63 -36.23 25.64
CA ALA A 550 35.62 -37.69 25.68
C ALA A 550 34.31 -38.46 25.41
N SER A 551 34.16 -38.83 24.14
CA SER A 551 34.16 -40.22 23.66
C SER A 551 33.50 -41.28 24.56
N ALA A 552 32.38 -41.84 24.08
CA ALA A 552 32.15 -43.27 24.16
C ALA A 552 31.15 -43.71 23.09
N THR A 553 31.69 -44.39 22.09
CA THR A 553 31.03 -45.23 21.10
C THR A 553 30.12 -46.26 21.79
N LYS A 554 28.83 -46.25 21.50
CA LYS A 554 28.00 -47.46 21.56
C LYS A 554 27.08 -47.56 20.35
N SER A 555 27.43 -48.53 19.53
CA SER A 555 26.57 -49.20 18.56
C SER A 555 25.34 -49.77 19.28
N GLY A 556 24.15 -49.57 18.71
CA GLY A 556 22.93 -50.12 19.27
C GLY A 556 21.64 -49.65 18.60
N THR A 557 21.35 -50.26 17.46
CA THR A 557 20.00 -50.52 16.90
C THR A 557 19.18 -49.34 16.40
N ALA A 558 18.89 -49.39 15.10
CA ALA A 558 17.93 -48.58 14.39
C ALA A 558 16.56 -48.61 15.10
N SER A 559 16.23 -47.54 15.82
CA SER A 559 14.84 -47.21 16.12
C SER A 559 14.36 -46.37 14.95
N ALA A 560 13.31 -46.85 14.28
CA ALA A 560 12.62 -46.12 13.24
C ALA A 560 12.42 -44.67 13.66
N THR A 561 12.91 -43.74 12.82
CA THR A 561 12.59 -42.31 12.94
C THR A 561 11.08 -42.22 12.86
N ALA A 562 10.42 -42.06 14.01
CA ALA A 562 9.03 -41.66 14.03
C ALA A 562 8.99 -40.31 13.32
N THR A 563 8.36 -40.27 12.15
CA THR A 563 8.00 -39.03 11.49
C THR A 563 7.31 -38.19 12.55
N ALA A 564 7.96 -37.09 12.96
CA ALA A 564 7.35 -36.15 13.89
C ALA A 564 6.11 -35.62 13.16
N THR A 565 4.93 -36.06 13.58
CA THR A 565 3.69 -35.48 13.12
C THR A 565 3.71 -34.04 13.60
N SER A 566 3.86 -33.08 12.68
CA SER A 566 3.56 -31.69 12.98
C SER A 566 2.08 -31.62 13.36
N SER A 567 1.79 -31.42 14.63
CA SER A 567 0.45 -31.06 15.09
C SER A 567 0.25 -29.57 14.81
N PHE A 568 -0.94 -29.23 14.32
CA PHE A 568 -1.37 -27.86 14.07
C PHE A 568 -2.46 -27.49 15.07
N THR A 569 -2.43 -26.26 15.54
CA THR A 569 -3.48 -25.66 16.39
C THR A 569 -4.23 -24.60 15.59
N THR A 570 -5.56 -24.56 15.73
CA THR A 570 -6.37 -23.49 15.15
C THR A 570 -6.24 -22.23 16.01
N SER A 571 -5.82 -21.12 15.40
CA SER A 571 -5.82 -19.78 15.99
C SER A 571 -6.96 -18.96 15.38
N THR A 572 -7.75 -18.30 16.21
CA THR A 572 -8.86 -17.46 15.78
C THR A 572 -8.69 -16.06 16.37
N ILE A 573 -8.62 -15.05 15.52
CA ILE A 573 -8.58 -13.65 15.92
C ILE A 573 -10.00 -13.11 15.88
N LEU A 574 -10.47 -12.57 17.01
CA LEU A 574 -11.80 -12.00 17.17
C LEU A 574 -11.67 -10.48 17.39
N SER A 575 -12.52 -9.69 16.73
CA SER A 575 -12.80 -8.31 17.13
C SER A 575 -13.95 -8.31 18.12
N THR A 576 -13.79 -7.63 19.25
CA THR A 576 -14.86 -7.43 20.23
C THR A 576 -15.13 -5.95 20.38
N THR A 577 -16.27 -5.49 19.89
CA THR A 577 -16.71 -4.09 20.03
C THR A 577 -17.81 -4.00 21.08
N THR A 578 -17.68 -3.08 22.03
CA THR A 578 -18.71 -2.80 23.04
C THR A 578 -19.30 -1.41 22.82
N TYR A 579 -20.60 -1.31 22.60
CA TYR A 579 -21.31 -0.03 22.40
C TYR A 579 -22.63 0.01 23.17
N THR A 580 -23.07 1.20 23.56
CA THR A 580 -24.36 1.38 24.21
C THR A 580 -25.42 1.70 23.17
N VAL A 581 -26.52 0.94 23.14
CA VAL A 581 -27.63 1.21 22.22
C VAL A 581 -28.31 2.53 22.63
N THR A 582 -28.22 3.56 21.80
CA THR A 582 -28.79 4.89 22.10
C THR A 582 -30.20 5.06 21.55
N SER A 583 -30.57 4.32 20.49
CA SER A 583 -31.90 4.30 19.89
C SER A 583 -32.09 3.05 19.03
N CYS A 584 -33.34 2.71 18.68
CA CYS A 584 -33.65 1.69 17.67
C CYS A 584 -34.72 2.19 16.70
N ALA A 585 -34.85 1.51 15.56
CA ALA A 585 -35.96 1.71 14.64
C ALA A 585 -37.32 1.44 15.33
N PRO A 586 -38.41 2.15 14.94
CA PRO A 586 -39.74 1.99 15.55
C PRO A 586 -40.31 0.56 15.49
N THR A 587 -39.82 -0.28 14.58
CA THR A 587 -40.21 -1.69 14.41
C THR A 587 -39.56 -2.63 15.42
N VAL A 588 -38.52 -2.19 16.16
CA VAL A 588 -37.82 -3.00 17.16
C VAL A 588 -38.61 -2.99 18.46
N THR A 589 -39.39 -4.06 18.67
CA THR A 589 -40.03 -4.32 19.96
C THR A 589 -38.96 -4.71 21.00
N ASN A 590 -39.06 -4.16 22.21
CA ASN A 590 -38.07 -4.33 23.29
C ASN A 590 -36.65 -3.85 22.96
N CYS A 591 -36.54 -2.71 22.28
CA CYS A 591 -35.26 -2.05 22.04
C CYS A 591 -34.44 -1.88 23.34
N PRO A 592 -33.20 -2.40 23.42
CA PRO A 592 -32.39 -2.36 24.64
C PRO A 592 -31.68 -1.01 24.83
N VAL A 593 -32.40 0.12 24.70
CA VAL A 593 -31.81 1.46 24.87
C VAL A 593 -31.12 1.57 26.24
N GLY A 594 -29.89 2.08 26.25
CA GLY A 594 -29.06 2.25 27.44
C GLY A 594 -28.28 1.00 27.86
N HIS A 595 -28.52 -0.16 27.25
CA HIS A 595 -27.73 -1.35 27.51
C HIS A 595 -26.45 -1.36 26.66
N VAL A 596 -25.35 -1.77 27.30
CA VAL A 596 -24.11 -2.12 26.60
C VAL A 596 -24.33 -3.42 25.85
N THR A 597 -24.12 -3.37 24.55
CA THR A 597 -24.12 -4.51 23.64
C THR A 597 -22.67 -4.84 23.28
N THR A 598 -22.37 -6.13 23.21
CA THR A 598 -21.06 -6.64 22.78
C THR A 598 -21.25 -7.35 21.45
N GLU A 599 -20.51 -6.91 20.44
CA GLU A 599 -20.44 -7.55 19.13
C GLU A 599 -19.10 -8.26 19.02
N VAL A 600 -19.12 -9.55 18.67
CA VAL A 600 -17.92 -10.36 18.47
C VAL A 600 -17.91 -10.83 17.02
N VAL A 601 -16.93 -10.36 16.26
CA VAL A 601 -16.74 -10.73 14.85
C VAL A 601 -15.44 -11.50 14.72
N THR A 602 -15.45 -12.61 13.98
CA THR A 602 -14.22 -13.32 13.64
C THR A 602 -13.51 -12.57 12.53
N LEU A 603 -12.29 -12.08 12.80
CA LEU A 603 -11.45 -11.40 11.81
C LEU A 603 -10.65 -12.39 10.98
N LEU A 604 -10.08 -13.40 11.64
CA LEU A 604 -9.23 -14.40 10.99
C LEU A 604 -9.38 -15.75 11.71
N THR A 605 -9.35 -16.84 10.94
CA THR A 605 -9.06 -18.17 11.47
C THR A 605 -7.91 -18.78 10.68
N THR A 606 -6.80 -19.07 11.36
CA THR A 606 -5.57 -19.60 10.75
C THR A 606 -5.05 -20.81 11.56
N TRP A 607 -4.04 -21.51 11.02
CA TRP A 607 -3.48 -22.73 11.60
C TRP A 607 -2.02 -22.45 11.97
N CYS A 608 -1.67 -22.59 13.24
CA CYS A 608 -0.30 -22.44 13.75
C CYS A 608 0.35 -23.81 13.94
N PRO A 609 1.63 -24.01 13.61
CA PRO A 609 2.38 -25.19 14.05
C PRO A 609 2.49 -25.21 15.59
N GLU A 610 2.26 -26.36 16.24
CA GLU A 610 2.52 -26.49 17.68
C GLU A 610 4.02 -26.35 17.98
N THR A 611 4.42 -25.31 18.70
CA THR A 611 5.79 -25.21 19.24
C THR A 611 5.98 -26.23 20.36
N ALA A 612 7.14 -26.91 20.41
CA ALA A 612 7.42 -28.03 21.32
C ALA A 612 7.21 -27.75 22.82
N THR A 613 7.08 -26.48 23.22
CA THR A 613 6.97 -26.05 24.62
C THR A 613 5.59 -26.36 25.25
N GLU A 614 4.53 -26.64 24.49
CA GLU A 614 3.21 -26.97 25.06
C GLU A 614 3.06 -28.44 25.50
N LYS A 615 4.02 -29.32 25.21
CA LYS A 615 3.92 -30.75 25.57
C LYS A 615 4.12 -31.10 27.05
N THR A 616 4.23 -30.13 27.95
CA THR A 616 4.45 -30.38 29.39
C THR A 616 3.48 -29.61 30.28
N LYS A 617 2.18 -29.92 30.17
CA LYS A 617 1.22 -29.66 31.25
C LYS A 617 0.24 -30.82 31.45
N THR A 618 0.77 -32.03 31.62
CA THR A 618 -0.01 -33.11 32.25
C THR A 618 -0.02 -32.91 33.76
N THR A 619 -1.10 -32.32 34.28
CA THR A 619 -1.35 -32.21 35.72
C THR A 619 -1.55 -33.60 36.34
N PRO A 620 -0.85 -33.97 37.44
CA PRO A 620 -1.00 -35.28 38.06
C PRO A 620 -2.36 -35.47 38.73
N ALA A 621 -2.93 -36.68 38.55
CA ALA A 621 -4.19 -37.11 39.14
C ALA A 621 -4.15 -37.13 40.69
N GLY A 622 -4.83 -36.18 41.32
CA GLY A 622 -5.12 -36.17 42.76
C GLY A 622 -6.33 -37.04 43.10
N LYS A 623 -6.13 -38.01 43.99
CA LYS A 623 -7.13 -38.94 44.55
C LYS A 623 -8.08 -38.21 45.54
N PRO A 624 -9.37 -38.61 45.65
CA PRO A 624 -10.44 -37.72 46.13
C PRO A 624 -10.77 -37.87 47.63
N THR A 625 -11.23 -36.77 48.23
CA THR A 625 -11.88 -36.76 49.54
C THR A 625 -13.26 -36.08 49.46
N GLY A 626 -14.31 -36.87 49.70
CA GLY A 626 -15.37 -36.49 50.65
C GLY A 626 -16.57 -35.67 50.16
N SER A 627 -17.54 -36.37 49.57
CA SER A 627 -18.99 -36.32 49.81
C SER A 627 -19.65 -35.05 50.41
N VAL A 628 -20.52 -34.41 49.62
CA VAL A 628 -21.94 -34.12 49.96
C VAL A 628 -22.78 -34.20 48.67
N VAL A 629 -23.97 -34.78 48.78
CA VAL A 629 -24.99 -35.20 47.79
C VAL A 629 -26.35 -34.78 48.40
N PRO A 630 -27.51 -34.73 47.69
CA PRO A 630 -27.86 -34.31 46.33
C PRO A 630 -29.04 -33.29 46.29
N SER A 631 -29.41 -32.78 45.10
CA SER A 631 -30.83 -32.76 44.67
C SER A 631 -31.03 -32.31 43.22
N GLY A 632 -31.68 -33.17 42.42
CA GLY A 632 -32.43 -32.86 41.18
C GLY A 632 -31.58 -32.67 39.92
N GLY A 633 -31.57 -33.51 38.88
CA GLY A 633 -32.48 -34.59 38.51
C GLY A 633 -33.45 -34.16 37.40
N TYR A 634 -32.95 -33.99 36.16
CA TYR A 634 -33.70 -34.25 34.93
C TYR A 634 -32.77 -34.78 33.82
N THR A 635 -33.17 -35.94 33.32
CA THR A 635 -32.71 -36.76 32.18
C THR A 635 -33.01 -36.05 30.85
N ASN A 636 -32.35 -36.28 29.70
CA ASN A 636 -32.12 -37.58 29.06
C ASN A 636 -31.25 -37.44 27.77
N SER A 637 -30.37 -38.42 27.54
CA SER A 637 -30.00 -39.05 26.23
C SER A 637 -29.28 -38.22 25.13
N THR A 638 -27.97 -38.42 24.91
CA THR A 638 -27.31 -39.34 23.91
C THR A 638 -27.58 -38.95 22.46
N SER A 639 -26.64 -38.77 21.52
CA SER A 639 -25.37 -39.43 21.13
C SER A 639 -24.68 -38.48 20.12
N GLY A 640 -23.36 -38.32 19.96
CA GLY A 640 -22.32 -39.33 19.77
C GLY A 640 -21.94 -39.45 18.27
N HIS A 641 -20.65 -39.22 17.97
CA HIS A 641 -19.90 -39.35 16.69
C HIS A 641 -19.89 -38.12 15.77
N GLY A 642 -18.76 -37.57 15.28
CA GLY A 642 -17.38 -38.06 15.20
C GLY A 642 -16.98 -38.36 13.74
N SER A 643 -15.78 -37.91 13.34
CA SER A 643 -15.06 -38.11 12.05
C SER A 643 -15.42 -37.11 10.94
N GLY A 644 -14.52 -36.43 10.22
CA GLY A 644 -13.06 -36.58 10.04
C GLY A 644 -12.73 -36.71 8.55
N SER A 645 -11.72 -35.96 8.08
CA SER A 645 -10.97 -36.11 6.79
C SER A 645 -11.70 -35.66 5.51
N GLY A 646 -11.11 -35.00 4.50
CA GLY A 646 -9.74 -34.60 4.20
C GLY A 646 -9.66 -34.17 2.71
N SER A 647 -8.72 -33.28 2.42
CA SER A 647 -7.97 -32.95 1.18
C SER A 647 -8.53 -33.26 -0.22
N GLY A 648 -8.53 -32.25 -1.10
CA GLY A 648 -8.66 -32.38 -2.55
C GLY A 648 -7.84 -31.33 -3.29
N SER A 649 -6.90 -31.80 -4.11
CA SER A 649 -5.93 -31.06 -4.92
C SER A 649 -6.50 -30.76 -6.31
N GLY A 650 -6.37 -29.51 -6.78
CA GLY A 650 -6.73 -29.10 -8.13
C GLY A 650 -5.50 -28.93 -9.01
N SER A 651 -5.44 -29.68 -10.11
CA SER A 651 -4.45 -29.54 -11.17
C SER A 651 -5.12 -28.83 -12.36
N SER A 652 -4.49 -27.78 -12.90
CA SER A 652 -4.85 -27.22 -14.20
C SER A 652 -3.60 -27.00 -15.04
N SER A 653 -3.62 -27.66 -16.19
CA SER A 653 -2.66 -27.58 -17.29
C SER A 653 -3.13 -26.55 -18.32
N GLY A 654 -2.27 -25.62 -18.71
CA GLY A 654 -2.45 -24.71 -19.84
C GLY A 654 -1.17 -24.67 -20.68
N SER A 655 -1.31 -24.53 -22.00
CA SER A 655 -0.23 -24.55 -22.99
C SER A 655 -0.40 -23.35 -23.92
N GLY A 656 0.67 -22.60 -24.22
CA GLY A 656 0.73 -21.78 -25.44
C GLY A 656 1.54 -20.49 -25.39
N SER A 657 2.78 -20.57 -25.87
CA SER A 657 3.49 -19.66 -26.80
C SER A 657 3.46 -18.13 -26.60
N GLY A 658 4.49 -17.59 -25.93
CA GLY A 658 4.91 -16.17 -25.98
C GLY A 658 6.33 -16.00 -26.54
N SER A 659 6.55 -14.95 -27.34
CA SER A 659 7.82 -14.66 -28.04
C SER A 659 8.60 -13.56 -27.31
N GLY A 660 9.45 -13.93 -26.35
CA GLY A 660 10.28 -12.97 -25.60
C GLY A 660 11.49 -12.48 -26.41
N SER A 661 11.62 -11.15 -26.55
CA SER A 661 12.82 -10.49 -27.08
C SER A 661 13.82 -10.21 -25.95
N GLY A 662 14.45 -11.26 -25.41
CA GLY A 662 15.47 -11.15 -24.38
C GLY A 662 16.87 -10.93 -24.97
N SER A 663 17.49 -9.78 -24.69
CA SER A 663 18.91 -9.54 -24.93
C SER A 663 19.73 -10.04 -23.74
N GLY A 664 19.92 -11.36 -23.64
CA GLY A 664 20.69 -12.01 -22.58
C GLY A 664 21.78 -12.91 -23.12
N SER A 665 23.03 -12.48 -23.01
CA SER A 665 24.20 -13.31 -23.30
C SER A 665 24.59 -14.10 -22.04
N GLY A 666 24.23 -15.39 -22.00
CA GLY A 666 24.63 -16.31 -20.93
C GLY A 666 24.60 -17.74 -21.43
N SER A 667 25.78 -18.37 -21.47
CA SER A 667 25.98 -19.76 -21.85
C SER A 667 25.96 -20.60 -20.60
N ASP A 668 25.04 -21.57 -20.46
CA ASP A 668 25.33 -22.80 -19.72
C ASP A 668 24.32 -23.92 -20.03
N SER A 669 24.89 -25.11 -20.19
CA SER A 669 24.26 -26.33 -20.65
C SER A 669 23.98 -27.26 -19.47
N GLY A 670 22.72 -27.65 -19.26
CA GLY A 670 22.32 -28.62 -18.24
C GLY A 670 21.30 -29.63 -18.80
N SER A 671 21.73 -30.88 -18.94
CA SER A 671 20.93 -32.01 -19.44
C SER A 671 20.34 -32.80 -18.26
N GLY A 672 19.03 -33.03 -18.25
CA GLY A 672 18.37 -33.87 -17.25
C GLY A 672 17.16 -34.59 -17.82
N SER A 673 17.31 -35.88 -18.10
CA SER A 673 16.27 -36.78 -18.60
C SER A 673 15.68 -37.59 -17.45
N GLY A 674 14.35 -37.66 -17.35
CA GLY A 674 13.65 -38.50 -16.37
C GLY A 674 12.27 -38.89 -16.87
N SER A 675 12.17 -40.07 -17.47
CA SER A 675 10.94 -40.70 -17.94
C SER A 675 10.31 -41.54 -16.83
N GLY A 676 8.98 -41.44 -16.65
CA GLY A 676 8.23 -42.25 -15.70
C GLY A 676 6.79 -42.45 -16.17
N SER A 677 6.57 -43.52 -16.93
CA SER A 677 5.27 -44.00 -17.38
C SER A 677 4.56 -44.80 -16.28
N GLY A 678 3.27 -44.55 -16.07
CA GLY A 678 2.43 -45.34 -15.17
C GLY A 678 0.96 -45.24 -15.55
N SER A 679 0.44 -46.30 -16.16
CA SER A 679 -0.94 -46.47 -16.62
C SER A 679 -1.81 -47.20 -15.59
N GLY A 680 -3.11 -46.90 -15.57
CA GLY A 680 -4.17 -47.66 -14.89
C GLY A 680 -5.40 -46.76 -14.70
N SER A 681 -6.46 -46.80 -15.52
CA SER A 681 -7.44 -47.86 -15.83
C SER A 681 -8.37 -48.22 -14.66
N GLY A 682 -9.66 -47.92 -14.80
CA GLY A 682 -10.78 -48.42 -13.97
C GLY A 682 -11.68 -47.30 -13.44
N SER A 683 -12.71 -46.85 -14.18
CA SER A 683 -14.05 -47.45 -14.33
C SER A 683 -15.05 -47.10 -13.21
N THR A 684 -15.99 -46.22 -13.59
CA THR A 684 -17.45 -46.28 -13.35
C THR A 684 -17.98 -46.55 -11.94
N SER A 685 -18.76 -45.61 -11.37
CA SER A 685 -20.23 -45.59 -11.49
C SER A 685 -20.92 -44.70 -10.43
N SER A 686 -22.04 -44.11 -10.88
CA SER A 686 -23.24 -43.72 -10.12
C SER A 686 -23.19 -42.59 -9.08
N ALA A 687 -23.70 -41.43 -9.52
CA ALA A 687 -24.86 -40.73 -9.01
C ALA A 687 -25.18 -40.75 -7.50
N SER A 688 -25.17 -39.57 -6.89
CA SER A 688 -26.26 -39.14 -6.00
C SER A 688 -26.28 -37.63 -5.87
N THR A 689 -27.45 -37.07 -6.17
CA THR A 689 -27.92 -35.71 -5.95
C THR A 689 -27.84 -35.31 -4.47
N SER A 690 -27.16 -34.22 -4.16
CA SER A 690 -27.27 -33.55 -2.85
C SER A 690 -27.73 -32.11 -3.06
N THR A 691 -28.92 -31.83 -2.56
CA THR A 691 -29.55 -30.52 -2.43
C THR A 691 -28.72 -29.60 -1.53
N THR A 692 -28.09 -28.58 -2.12
CA THR A 692 -27.49 -27.47 -1.38
C THR A 692 -28.59 -26.50 -0.96
N ALA A 693 -28.76 -26.32 0.36
CA ALA A 693 -29.62 -25.29 0.92
C ALA A 693 -28.99 -23.92 0.65
N VAL A 694 -29.57 -23.17 -0.27
CA VAL A 694 -29.26 -21.76 -0.51
C VAL A 694 -29.83 -20.95 0.65
N VAL A 695 -28.96 -20.38 1.48
CA VAL A 695 -29.33 -19.32 2.42
C VAL A 695 -29.44 -18.04 1.60
N THR A 696 -30.67 -17.67 1.25
CA THR A 696 -31.01 -16.39 0.64
C THR A 696 -30.81 -15.27 1.66
N ALA A 697 -29.67 -14.57 1.58
CA ALA A 697 -29.54 -13.25 2.16
C ALA A 697 -30.39 -12.29 1.32
N GLY A 698 -31.46 -11.77 1.91
CA GLY A 698 -32.37 -10.84 1.26
C GLY A 698 -31.70 -9.50 0.98
N SER A 699 -31.43 -9.22 -0.29
CA SER A 699 -31.03 -7.91 -0.79
C SER A 699 -32.20 -6.93 -0.60
N ALA A 700 -32.12 -6.06 0.39
CA ALA A 700 -33.00 -4.92 0.50
C ALA A 700 -32.61 -3.91 -0.58
N ASN A 701 -33.41 -3.85 -1.65
CA ASN A 701 -33.32 -2.83 -2.69
C ASN A 701 -33.53 -1.44 -2.07
N ILE A 702 -32.45 -0.69 -1.83
CA ILE A 702 -32.53 0.75 -1.60
C ILE A 702 -32.59 1.40 -2.97
N VAL A 703 -33.80 1.56 -3.50
CA VAL A 703 -34.06 2.44 -4.64
C VAL A 703 -34.01 3.87 -4.10
N VAL A 704 -32.85 4.52 -4.22
CA VAL A 704 -32.73 5.96 -4.00
C VAL A 704 -33.45 6.65 -5.16
N SER A 705 -34.72 7.01 -4.95
CA SER A 705 -35.44 7.83 -5.93
C SER A 705 -34.84 9.24 -5.94
N ALA A 706 -34.19 9.61 -7.04
CA ALA A 706 -33.57 10.92 -7.30
C ALA A 706 -34.56 12.10 -7.38
N ALA A 707 -35.72 12.04 -6.72
CA ALA A 707 -36.74 13.08 -6.77
C ALA A 707 -36.76 14.02 -5.55
N SER A 708 -35.94 13.78 -4.53
CA SER A 708 -35.97 14.60 -3.30
C SER A 708 -34.88 15.68 -3.24
N VAL A 709 -33.84 15.61 -4.08
CA VAL A 709 -32.75 16.61 -4.07
C VAL A 709 -33.12 17.87 -4.87
N LEU A 710 -34.07 17.80 -5.80
CA LEU A 710 -34.46 18.95 -6.62
C LEU A 710 -35.39 19.96 -5.90
N LEU A 711 -35.99 19.59 -4.76
CA LEU A 711 -36.91 20.48 -4.05
C LEU A 711 -36.19 21.39 -3.03
N ALA A 712 -35.02 21.00 -2.53
CA ALA A 712 -34.26 21.82 -1.58
C ALA A 712 -33.56 23.02 -2.25
N VAL A 713 -33.16 22.89 -3.52
CA VAL A 713 -32.49 23.97 -4.27
C VAL A 713 -33.45 25.10 -4.65
N MET A 714 -34.75 24.80 -4.83
CA MET A 714 -35.75 25.82 -5.19
C MET A 714 -36.23 26.69 -4.03
N VAL A 715 -36.10 26.23 -2.78
CA VAL A 715 -36.53 27.04 -1.61
C VAL A 715 -35.43 28.03 -1.16
N GLY A 716 -34.17 27.76 -1.48
CA GLY A 716 -33.07 28.71 -1.20
C GLY A 716 -33.04 29.93 -2.12
N ALA A 717 -33.45 29.79 -3.39
CA ALA A 717 -33.33 30.86 -4.37
C ALA A 717 -34.46 31.92 -4.33
N VAL A 718 -35.58 31.65 -3.65
CA VAL A 718 -36.69 32.62 -3.51
C VAL A 718 -36.55 33.47 -2.23
N ALA A 719 -35.62 33.14 -1.33
CA ALA A 719 -35.35 33.99 -0.16
C ALA A 719 -34.33 35.13 -0.43
N LEU A 720 -33.72 35.18 -1.63
CA LEU A 720 -32.71 36.16 -2.02
C LEU A 720 -33.12 37.07 -3.18
N LEU A 721 -34.35 36.94 -3.68
CA LEU A 721 -35.04 37.91 -4.55
C LEU A 721 -36.14 38.59 -3.74
#